data_AF-A0A0V0VNV0-F1
#
_entry.id   AF-A0A0V0VNV0-F1
#
_cell.length_a   1.000
_cell.length_b   1.000
_cell.length_c   1.000
_cell.angle_alpha   90.00
_cell.angle_beta   90.00
_cell.angle_gamma   90.00
#
_symmetry.space_group_name_H-M   'P 1'
#
loop_
_entity.id
_entity.type
_entity.pdbx_description
1 polymer ?
#
loop_
_entity_poly.entity_id
_entity_poly.type
_entity_poly.pdbx_seq_one_letter_code
_entity_poly.pdbx_strand_id
1 'polypeptide(L)'
;MKTVNFNRVFFVFYVFYFATLIGNLLGNNRLESAVLDDAEIVTESDESKDVHSVPLYEQSSEKVKNAQAESTPDIQTDHETSESQVEFPKGKKYYEEALTHVTGNFFRNKADMKRGYELLTKAAEFDHTGALEYLAFMYLFGDSAPWNVNKSKEIFLHLAKRGSPKGQTGLGFLYAAGLLTNSSQADAVVLYNYAAIGGDPWAQMIMGYRYFTGTNVPQNCESALSHYRKVAKQVIDKVTFSGFISSQRIYLSDEMADLNANSQAIIEENMLQYYKFLADKGDRNSQIGLANLYLSGARGIEQNVYLAYHYYLTAATAGSGTALAFLGKMYLDGTPATPADPTTAFQYFSKAADKVVLGNTLGYSGLGHMYYTGRGTEQNFSKAFKYFNLAAEQGSPEGQVYLGTMYYHGWGVTQNLPAALKLFHLASQSGNVVAYYNLGQMHAMGLGVARSCSTAVEFYKNVAERGVWSTMLMDAYLAYQNGLYDQSVVQYLFMAELGYETAQTNAAYILDRGQLIYLSKNSINQRAFLLWKHSAEQGNGFSRVRVGDYHYYGIGTPVNYEEAAANYKTATELQRNPQAMFNLGYMHEKGIGIKQDLHLAKRFYDMALEVSADAALPVTLALVKLTILFTLEKLQHGEWWRLEFMESTFGSFWDLYIITAIGASIYMNIGTLSLQTRLKSFFTKTSAERLWKSVTSVSNVGRRKGRARSVRKAKDLNRGQTIGSGKINTLWPGLNSALTIGRQMLEPKYLPPDPEREQKLLKLREVTRVSRLKLHPLERGWSGTSLKGRKLGPPPCIAEQENSDQFKTVVLETKAVRHMTARLGQVKRISLLAVVGNGNGLAASNMAAKRLRYIERFDNHTIYQDFWAECRSTQIFAQRMPEGYGLRCHRALKSICELVGIKNLYAKVEGNTRCYQSLTKAFFTGLLNQETYQQLADRKRLLVVEFAKEKDYFPKVIARPSGDESVRRDSEIDKDEVLDVDDLYGEGRYPYKRPKRKPFWINQAGYLHKLWKEHPKRNMDEVKIRLLAEGIIADDTVESRVLRRDQEQRLVVEGEIPLPIGIGLSEVRKETLNSFCTWMRKREN
;
A
#
# COMPACT_ATOMS: atom_id res chain seq x y z
N MET A 1 34.10 60.03 43.60
CA MET A 1 34.40 61.08 42.60
C MET A 1 34.60 60.41 41.24
N LYS A 2 33.76 60.80 40.27
CA LYS A 2 33.84 60.57 38.81
C LYS A 2 33.84 59.12 38.28
N THR A 3 32.64 58.59 38.12
CA THR A 3 32.23 57.91 36.88
C THR A 3 32.50 58.82 35.67
N VAL A 4 33.09 58.31 34.58
CA VAL A 4 32.78 58.64 33.16
C VAL A 4 33.68 57.79 32.24
N ASN A 5 33.05 57.18 31.23
CA ASN A 5 33.63 56.62 29.99
C ASN A 5 34.25 55.21 29.94
N PHE A 6 33.50 54.17 30.36
CA PHE A 6 33.73 52.80 29.85
C PHE A 6 32.71 52.34 28.78
N ASN A 7 31.57 53.03 28.65
CA ASN A 7 30.47 52.63 27.74
C ASN A 7 30.54 53.20 26.31
N ARG A 8 31.51 54.06 25.96
CA ARG A 8 31.63 54.60 24.59
C ARG A 8 32.57 53.83 23.67
N VAL A 9 33.52 53.07 24.22
CA VAL A 9 34.52 52.36 23.41
C VAL A 9 34.00 50.99 22.95
N PHE A 10 33.16 50.32 23.74
CA PHE A 10 32.52 49.07 23.33
C PHE A 10 31.40 49.27 22.29
N PHE A 11 30.68 50.39 22.32
CA PHE A 11 29.53 50.61 21.41
C PHE A 11 29.97 50.95 19.97
N VAL A 12 31.09 51.67 19.78
CA VAL A 12 31.60 52.03 18.44
C VAL A 12 32.27 50.84 17.75
N PHE A 13 32.95 49.96 18.51
CA PHE A 13 33.55 48.74 17.96
C PHE A 13 32.51 47.66 17.66
N TYR A 14 31.44 47.52 18.45
CA TYR A 14 30.40 46.52 18.20
C TYR A 14 29.56 46.86 16.95
N VAL A 15 29.28 48.15 16.70
CA VAL A 15 28.48 48.59 15.54
C VAL A 15 29.26 48.50 14.22
N PHE A 16 30.57 48.79 14.21
CA PHE A 16 31.40 48.63 13.00
C PHE A 16 31.76 47.16 12.69
N TYR A 17 31.92 46.32 13.72
CA TYR A 17 32.25 44.90 13.54
C TYR A 17 31.02 44.08 13.11
N PHE A 18 29.82 44.41 13.58
CA PHE A 18 28.58 43.76 13.12
C PHE A 18 28.18 44.19 11.69
N ALA A 19 28.40 45.47 11.33
CA ALA A 19 28.12 45.97 9.98
C ALA A 19 29.04 45.35 8.90
N THR A 20 30.29 45.08 9.24
CA THR A 20 31.26 44.42 8.34
C THR A 20 31.04 42.91 8.23
N LEU A 21 30.56 42.26 9.29
CA LEU A 21 30.21 40.84 9.28
C LEU A 21 28.94 40.57 8.44
N ILE A 22 27.94 41.46 8.50
CA ILE A 22 26.73 41.40 7.68
C ILE A 22 27.02 41.75 6.22
N GLY A 23 27.89 42.72 5.94
CA GLY A 23 28.31 43.07 4.58
C GLY A 23 29.05 41.95 3.85
N ASN A 24 29.89 41.17 4.55
CA ASN A 24 30.63 40.05 3.97
C ASN A 24 29.79 38.77 3.82
N LEU A 25 28.74 38.59 4.62
CA LEU A 25 27.78 37.47 4.48
C LEU A 25 26.78 37.69 3.33
N LEU A 26 26.44 38.94 3.02
CA LEU A 26 25.57 39.30 1.89
C LEU A 26 26.30 39.40 0.54
N GLY A 27 27.64 39.46 0.53
CA GLY A 27 28.44 39.69 -0.68
C GLY A 27 28.79 38.46 -1.53
N ASN A 28 28.58 37.24 -1.03
CA ASN A 28 29.12 36.02 -1.68
C ASN A 28 28.09 35.07 -2.30
N ASN A 29 26.87 35.53 -2.55
CA ASN A 29 25.90 34.80 -3.38
C ASN A 29 25.54 35.62 -4.62
N ARG A 30 26.51 35.82 -5.51
CA ARG A 30 26.22 36.20 -6.90
C ARG A 30 27.28 35.64 -7.85
N LEU A 31 26.77 34.81 -8.77
CA LEU A 31 27.25 34.47 -10.12
C LEU A 31 27.94 33.11 -10.31
N GLU A 32 27.15 32.15 -10.78
CA GLU A 32 27.38 31.53 -12.10
C GLU A 32 26.02 31.30 -12.81
N SER A 33 25.64 32.27 -13.63
CA SER A 33 24.90 32.03 -14.89
C SER A 33 25.16 33.22 -15.80
N ALA A 34 26.24 33.15 -16.56
CA ALA A 34 26.51 34.05 -17.68
C ALA A 34 26.18 33.28 -18.97
N VAL A 35 25.12 33.70 -19.67
CA VAL A 35 25.00 33.55 -21.12
C VAL A 35 24.29 34.80 -21.64
N LEU A 36 25.12 35.74 -22.11
CA LEU A 36 24.99 36.62 -23.28
C LEU A 36 23.67 37.37 -23.51
N ASP A 37 23.69 38.66 -23.16
CA ASP A 37 22.99 39.71 -23.91
C ASP A 37 23.98 40.27 -24.95
N ASP A 38 23.56 40.30 -26.22
CA ASP A 38 24.02 41.30 -27.18
C ASP A 38 22.85 42.25 -27.45
N ALA A 39 23.13 43.54 -27.28
CA ALA A 39 22.23 44.64 -27.51
C ALA A 39 22.09 44.95 -29.01
N GLU A 40 20.90 45.39 -29.42
CA GLU A 40 20.80 46.42 -30.45
C GLU A 40 19.58 47.32 -30.20
N ILE A 41 19.87 48.61 -30.30
CA ILE A 41 19.02 49.79 -30.18
C ILE A 41 18.23 49.97 -31.48
N VAL A 42 16.94 50.34 -31.45
CA VAL A 42 16.28 51.32 -32.36
C VAL A 42 14.90 51.72 -31.81
N THR A 43 14.84 52.97 -31.34
CA THR A 43 13.83 54.05 -31.41
C THR A 43 12.30 53.79 -31.42
N GLU A 44 11.64 54.54 -30.53
CA GLU A 44 10.45 55.40 -30.74
C GLU A 44 9.20 54.82 -31.44
N SER A 45 8.07 54.80 -30.75
CA SER A 45 7.11 55.93 -30.74
C SER A 45 5.80 55.58 -29.99
N ASP A 46 5.49 56.45 -29.02
CA ASP A 46 4.19 57.01 -28.67
C ASP A 46 2.89 56.19 -28.87
N GLU A 47 2.16 55.94 -27.77
CA GLU A 47 1.12 56.87 -27.35
C GLU A 47 0.73 56.73 -25.86
N SER A 48 0.98 57.84 -25.18
CA SER A 48 0.39 58.42 -23.96
C SER A 48 -1.08 58.09 -23.65
N LYS A 49 -1.61 58.30 -22.44
CA LYS A 49 -1.06 58.68 -21.14
C LYS A 49 -2.13 58.37 -20.10
N ASP A 50 -1.61 57.91 -18.98
CA ASP A 50 -2.24 57.83 -17.68
C ASP A 50 -2.79 59.16 -17.13
N VAL A 51 -3.34 58.98 -15.93
CA VAL A 51 -3.29 59.83 -14.73
C VAL A 51 -4.44 60.84 -14.53
N HIS A 52 -5.31 60.59 -13.54
CA HIS A 52 -5.12 61.06 -12.15
C HIS A 52 -6.32 60.79 -11.23
N SER A 53 -6.02 60.03 -10.17
CA SER A 53 -6.36 60.21 -8.74
C SER A 53 -7.61 61.00 -8.24
N VAL A 54 -8.43 60.29 -7.43
CA VAL A 54 -8.91 60.57 -6.02
C VAL A 54 -9.52 61.97 -5.73
N PRO A 55 -10.74 62.13 -5.12
CA PRO A 55 -10.98 61.86 -3.68
C PRO A 55 -12.40 61.52 -3.17
N LEU A 56 -12.46 61.20 -1.86
CA LEU A 56 -13.62 61.09 -0.95
C LEU A 56 -14.46 62.38 -0.80
N TYR A 57 -15.77 62.28 -0.49
CA TYR A 57 -16.46 62.70 0.78
C TYR A 57 -18.02 62.73 0.66
N GLU A 58 -18.71 62.40 1.78
CA GLU A 58 -20.04 62.79 2.38
C GLU A 58 -21.18 63.46 1.57
N GLN A 59 -22.46 63.58 1.98
CA GLN A 59 -23.39 63.11 3.06
C GLN A 59 -24.82 63.57 2.64
N SER A 60 -25.85 62.95 3.25
CA SER A 60 -27.21 63.52 3.56
C SER A 60 -28.15 63.80 2.37
N SER A 61 -29.48 63.81 2.43
CA SER A 61 -30.62 63.73 3.38
C SER A 61 -31.81 63.29 2.46
N GLU A 62 -33.01 62.85 2.84
CA GLU A 62 -33.96 63.35 3.83
C GLU A 62 -35.20 62.43 3.81
N LYS A 63 -36.09 62.66 4.76
CA LYS A 63 -37.15 61.76 5.25
C LYS A 63 -38.53 62.32 4.86
N VAL A 64 -39.56 61.45 4.87
CA VAL A 64 -40.99 61.72 5.21
C VAL A 64 -41.85 62.28 4.04
N LYS A 65 -43.07 61.81 3.69
CA LYS A 65 -44.30 61.64 4.49
C LYS A 65 -45.42 60.88 3.71
N ASN A 66 -46.17 60.05 4.45
CA ASN A 66 -47.64 59.78 4.46
C ASN A 66 -48.45 59.43 3.19
N ALA A 67 -49.29 58.39 3.26
CA ALA A 67 -50.70 58.49 3.71
C ALA A 67 -51.40 57.11 3.83
N GLN A 68 -52.21 57.01 4.90
CA GLN A 68 -53.15 55.93 5.32
C GLN A 68 -54.40 55.91 4.41
N ALA A 69 -55.35 54.96 4.44
CA ALA A 69 -56.16 54.48 5.58
C ALA A 69 -57.09 53.30 5.12
N GLU A 70 -57.33 52.26 5.94
CA GLU A 70 -58.57 51.96 6.72
C GLU A 70 -59.67 51.22 5.90
N SER A 71 -60.49 50.26 6.38
CA SER A 71 -60.77 49.66 7.70
C SER A 71 -61.72 48.43 7.57
N THR A 72 -61.47 47.35 8.34
CA THR A 72 -62.32 46.43 9.20
C THR A 72 -63.79 46.02 8.85
N PRO A 73 -64.48 45.06 9.56
CA PRO A 73 -64.09 43.90 10.41
C PRO A 73 -64.93 42.57 10.25
N ASP A 74 -64.44 41.51 10.92
CA ASP A 74 -65.00 40.26 11.50
C ASP A 74 -66.49 39.82 11.40
N ILE A 75 -66.70 38.49 11.24
CA ILE A 75 -67.43 37.56 12.16
C ILE A 75 -67.19 36.09 11.76
N GLN A 76 -67.14 35.24 12.80
CA GLN A 76 -66.63 33.86 12.95
C GLN A 76 -67.59 32.72 12.53
N THR A 77 -67.05 31.52 12.21
CA THR A 77 -67.26 30.23 12.94
C THR A 77 -66.59 29.02 12.25
N ASP A 78 -65.44 28.62 12.80
CA ASP A 78 -65.06 27.30 13.37
C ASP A 78 -65.12 25.94 12.63
N HIS A 79 -63.91 25.31 12.64
CA HIS A 79 -63.51 23.88 12.61
C HIS A 79 -63.73 23.04 11.32
N GLU A 80 -62.82 22.20 10.80
CA GLU A 80 -61.42 21.84 11.11
C GLU A 80 -60.90 20.97 9.95
N THR A 81 -59.86 21.42 9.22
CA THR A 81 -58.91 20.54 8.51
C THR A 81 -57.57 21.26 8.46
N SER A 82 -56.54 20.62 8.98
CA SER A 82 -55.15 21.08 9.13
C SER A 82 -54.61 21.91 7.95
N GLU A 83 -54.20 23.15 8.24
CA GLU A 83 -53.66 24.13 7.29
C GLU A 83 -52.29 23.72 6.74
N SER A 84 -52.27 23.19 5.51
CA SER A 84 -51.09 23.06 4.68
C SER A 84 -50.89 24.32 3.82
N GLN A 85 -49.78 25.02 4.07
CA GLN A 85 -49.03 25.95 3.21
C GLN A 85 -49.65 26.33 1.85
N VAL A 86 -50.10 27.58 1.71
CA VAL A 86 -50.45 28.18 0.41
C VAL A 86 -49.17 28.75 -0.23
N GLU A 87 -48.47 27.95 -1.03
CA GLU A 87 -47.38 28.44 -1.89
C GLU A 87 -47.94 29.18 -3.11
N PHE A 88 -47.50 30.42 -3.37
CA PHE A 88 -47.95 31.16 -4.54
C PHE A 88 -47.44 30.51 -5.86
N PRO A 89 -48.32 30.20 -6.83
CA PRO A 89 -47.93 29.48 -8.05
C PRO A 89 -46.91 30.25 -8.92
N LYS A 90 -46.89 31.59 -8.84
CA LYS A 90 -45.89 32.42 -9.54
C LYS A 90 -44.50 32.30 -8.92
N GLY A 91 -44.40 32.29 -7.59
CA GLY A 91 -43.12 32.14 -6.87
C GLY A 91 -42.46 30.79 -7.15
N LYS A 92 -43.26 29.72 -7.18
CA LYS A 92 -42.80 28.37 -7.53
C LYS A 92 -42.25 28.29 -8.95
N LYS A 93 -42.91 28.93 -9.93
CA LYS A 93 -42.43 28.97 -11.32
C LYS A 93 -41.06 29.65 -11.44
N TYR A 94 -40.88 30.82 -10.81
CA TYR A 94 -39.59 31.51 -10.81
C TYR A 94 -38.50 30.70 -10.11
N TYR A 95 -38.86 29.97 -9.05
CA TYR A 95 -37.92 29.09 -8.36
C TYR A 95 -37.49 27.89 -9.21
N GLU A 96 -38.42 27.22 -9.90
CA GLU A 96 -38.11 26.11 -10.81
C GLU A 96 -37.22 26.57 -11.99
N GLU A 97 -37.50 27.74 -12.56
CA GLU A 97 -36.65 28.37 -13.58
C GLU A 97 -35.28 28.76 -13.02
N ALA A 98 -35.21 29.24 -11.78
CA ALA A 98 -33.94 29.54 -11.13
C ALA A 98 -33.11 28.27 -10.92
N LEU A 99 -33.72 27.15 -10.53
CA LEU A 99 -33.02 25.88 -10.33
C LEU A 99 -32.40 25.35 -11.62
N THR A 100 -32.95 25.59 -12.81
CA THR A 100 -32.31 25.16 -14.05
C THR A 100 -30.98 25.88 -14.29
N HIS A 101 -30.86 27.13 -13.84
CA HIS A 101 -29.61 27.90 -13.95
C HIS A 101 -28.64 27.64 -12.79
N VAL A 102 -29.15 27.43 -11.57
CA VAL A 102 -28.33 27.24 -10.35
C VAL A 102 -27.92 25.78 -10.15
N THR A 103 -28.81 24.83 -10.46
CA THR A 103 -28.62 23.39 -10.21
C THR A 103 -28.64 22.53 -11.48
N GLY A 104 -29.21 23.02 -12.57
CA GLY A 104 -29.38 22.27 -13.83
C GLY A 104 -28.08 22.01 -14.58
N ASN A 105 -27.02 22.78 -14.28
CA ASN A 105 -25.69 22.54 -14.80
C ASN A 105 -24.77 22.06 -13.68
N PHE A 106 -24.20 20.87 -13.85
CA PHE A 106 -22.99 20.44 -13.12
C PHE A 106 -21.80 21.41 -13.30
N PHE A 107 -21.94 22.35 -14.24
CA PHE A 107 -20.94 23.28 -14.73
C PHE A 107 -21.37 24.71 -14.36
N ARG A 108 -20.68 25.33 -13.39
CA ARG A 108 -20.98 26.71 -12.95
C ARG A 108 -20.54 27.72 -14.01
N ASN A 109 -21.50 28.39 -14.64
CA ASN A 109 -21.22 29.53 -15.51
C ASN A 109 -21.64 30.83 -14.81
N LYS A 110 -20.76 31.84 -14.75
CA LYS A 110 -20.98 33.07 -13.96
C LYS A 110 -22.20 33.87 -14.44
N ALA A 111 -22.48 33.84 -15.74
CA ALA A 111 -23.66 34.47 -16.33
C ALA A 111 -24.97 33.76 -15.92
N ASP A 112 -24.98 32.43 -15.94
CA ASP A 112 -26.14 31.63 -15.53
C ASP A 112 -26.41 31.78 -14.04
N MET A 113 -25.37 31.84 -13.21
CA MET A 113 -25.51 32.08 -11.77
C MET A 113 -26.09 33.46 -11.45
N LYS A 114 -25.69 34.51 -12.21
CA LYS A 114 -26.26 35.85 -12.07
C LYS A 114 -27.76 35.88 -12.43
N ARG A 115 -28.14 35.23 -13.53
CA ARG A 115 -29.55 35.10 -13.94
C ARG A 115 -30.36 34.28 -12.91
N GLY A 116 -29.76 33.22 -12.38
CA GLY A 116 -30.32 32.43 -11.27
C GLY A 116 -30.58 33.29 -10.04
N TYR A 117 -29.63 34.14 -9.63
CA TYR A 117 -29.80 35.09 -8.52
C TYR A 117 -30.99 36.03 -8.75
N GLU A 118 -31.12 36.64 -9.93
CA GLU A 118 -32.24 37.54 -10.26
C GLU A 118 -33.61 36.84 -10.21
N LEU A 119 -33.69 35.57 -10.62
CA LEU A 119 -34.90 34.77 -10.53
C LEU A 119 -35.21 34.35 -9.09
N LEU A 120 -34.20 34.02 -8.30
CA LEU A 120 -34.35 33.72 -6.86
C LEU A 120 -34.83 34.94 -6.09
N THR A 121 -34.35 36.14 -6.39
CA THR A 121 -34.84 37.37 -5.75
C THR A 121 -36.31 37.61 -6.05
N LYS A 122 -36.74 37.40 -7.30
CA LYS A 122 -38.16 37.49 -7.68
C LYS A 122 -39.01 36.43 -6.98
N ALA A 123 -38.52 35.19 -6.85
CA ALA A 123 -39.22 34.14 -6.10
C ALA A 123 -39.30 34.45 -4.60
N ALA A 124 -38.29 35.10 -4.03
CA ALA A 124 -38.25 35.50 -2.63
C ALA A 124 -39.18 36.68 -2.30
N GLU A 125 -39.49 37.55 -3.27
CA GLU A 125 -40.56 38.57 -3.14
C GLU A 125 -41.93 37.91 -2.91
N PHE A 126 -42.15 36.72 -3.46
CA PHE A 126 -43.32 35.87 -3.19
C PHE A 126 -43.14 34.96 -1.98
N ASP A 127 -42.12 35.20 -1.15
CA ASP A 127 -41.88 34.52 0.11
C ASP A 127 -41.69 32.98 -0.01
N HIS A 128 -41.15 32.56 -1.16
CA HIS A 128 -40.89 31.15 -1.43
C HIS A 128 -39.72 30.63 -0.55
N THR A 129 -40.00 29.63 0.28
CA THR A 129 -39.07 29.08 1.28
C THR A 129 -37.74 28.63 0.67
N GLY A 130 -37.79 27.81 -0.39
CA GLY A 130 -36.60 27.32 -1.07
C GLY A 130 -35.76 28.45 -1.69
N ALA A 131 -36.39 29.53 -2.15
CA ALA A 131 -35.66 30.65 -2.76
C ALA A 131 -34.93 31.46 -1.69
N LEU A 132 -35.60 31.70 -0.55
CA LEU A 132 -35.01 32.32 0.63
C LEU A 132 -33.83 31.51 1.17
N GLU A 133 -33.91 30.17 1.19
CA GLU A 133 -32.78 29.31 1.59
C GLU A 133 -31.55 29.56 0.71
N TYR A 134 -31.69 29.51 -0.61
CA TYR A 134 -30.56 29.76 -1.52
C TYR A 134 -30.01 31.19 -1.38
N LEU A 135 -30.87 32.20 -1.32
CA LEU A 135 -30.44 33.60 -1.15
C LEU A 135 -29.70 33.82 0.16
N ALA A 136 -30.14 33.21 1.28
CA ALA A 136 -29.48 33.36 2.57
C ALA A 136 -28.02 32.88 2.52
N PHE A 137 -27.77 31.72 1.90
CA PHE A 137 -26.41 31.20 1.71
C PHE A 137 -25.62 31.96 0.65
N MET A 138 -26.26 32.45 -0.43
CA MET A 138 -25.60 33.33 -1.40
C MET A 138 -25.11 34.63 -0.74
N TYR A 139 -25.90 35.26 0.14
CA TYR A 139 -25.48 36.42 0.92
C TYR A 139 -24.39 36.10 1.94
N LEU A 140 -24.45 34.92 2.57
CA LEU A 140 -23.45 34.48 3.56
C LEU A 140 -22.06 34.27 2.92
N PHE A 141 -22.03 33.62 1.77
CA PHE A 141 -20.80 33.24 1.10
C PHE A 141 -20.37 34.21 0.00
N GLY A 142 -21.21 35.14 -0.43
CA GLY A 142 -20.92 36.05 -1.54
C GLY A 142 -20.83 35.34 -2.90
N ASP A 143 -21.58 34.24 -3.09
CA ASP A 143 -21.67 33.53 -4.37
C ASP A 143 -22.71 34.24 -5.25
N SER A 144 -22.24 35.02 -6.24
CA SER A 144 -23.05 35.76 -7.22
C SER A 144 -23.96 36.87 -6.66
N ALA A 145 -24.20 36.90 -5.34
CA ALA A 145 -24.84 37.96 -4.58
C ALA A 145 -23.79 38.82 -3.85
N PRO A 146 -24.07 40.10 -3.56
CA PRO A 146 -23.19 40.93 -2.75
C PRO A 146 -23.07 40.35 -1.33
N TRP A 147 -21.85 40.21 -0.83
CA TRP A 147 -21.60 39.64 0.50
C TRP A 147 -22.23 40.49 1.60
N ASN A 148 -23.15 39.90 2.38
CA ASN A 148 -23.84 40.60 3.48
C ASN A 148 -24.35 39.60 4.54
N VAL A 149 -23.59 39.47 5.62
CA VAL A 149 -23.89 38.52 6.71
C VAL A 149 -25.11 38.96 7.54
N ASN A 150 -25.36 40.27 7.69
CA ASN A 150 -26.54 40.77 8.41
C ASN A 150 -27.84 40.38 7.70
N LYS A 151 -27.91 40.62 6.38
CA LYS A 151 -29.08 40.24 5.57
C LYS A 151 -29.30 38.72 5.58
N SER A 152 -28.21 37.96 5.51
CA SER A 152 -28.26 36.49 5.64
C SER A 152 -28.85 36.06 6.98
N LYS A 153 -28.43 36.68 8.10
CA LYS A 153 -28.94 36.39 9.45
C LYS A 153 -30.45 36.65 9.58
N GLU A 154 -30.95 37.74 9.03
CA GLU A 154 -32.39 38.07 9.04
C GLU A 154 -33.22 37.00 8.32
N ILE A 155 -32.75 36.57 7.14
CA ILE A 155 -33.41 35.51 6.37
C ILE A 155 -33.34 34.18 7.11
N PHE A 156 -32.21 33.83 7.73
CA PHE A 156 -32.09 32.60 8.53
C PHE A 156 -33.00 32.58 9.75
N LEU A 157 -33.17 33.71 10.45
CA LEU A 157 -34.12 33.83 11.55
C LEU A 157 -35.56 33.61 11.06
N HIS A 158 -35.91 34.18 9.91
CA HIS A 158 -37.22 33.97 9.29
C HIS A 158 -37.45 32.50 8.89
N LEU A 159 -36.47 31.87 8.27
CA LEU A 159 -36.52 30.46 7.88
C LEU A 159 -36.56 29.50 9.08
N ALA A 160 -35.81 29.80 10.14
CA ALA A 160 -35.79 28.99 11.36
C ALA A 160 -37.15 29.01 12.07
N LYS A 161 -37.84 30.16 12.11
CA LYS A 161 -39.21 30.27 12.63
C LYS A 161 -40.21 29.40 11.86
N ARG A 162 -39.99 29.20 10.56
CA ARG A 162 -40.78 28.30 9.71
C ARG A 162 -40.41 26.83 9.84
N GLY A 163 -39.31 26.50 10.54
CA GLY A 163 -38.80 25.14 10.63
C GLY A 163 -38.03 24.65 9.39
N SER A 164 -37.51 25.55 8.55
CA SER A 164 -36.65 25.15 7.42
C SER A 164 -35.33 24.53 7.95
N PRO A 165 -34.98 23.29 7.53
CA PRO A 165 -33.75 22.63 7.97
C PRO A 165 -32.48 23.39 7.58
N LYS A 166 -32.44 23.92 6.35
CA LYS A 166 -31.30 24.72 5.87
C LYS A 166 -31.20 26.06 6.60
N GLY A 167 -32.34 26.69 6.89
CA GLY A 167 -32.40 27.90 7.70
C GLY A 167 -31.85 27.71 9.10
N GLN A 168 -32.26 26.62 9.77
CA GLN A 168 -31.75 26.22 11.08
C GLN A 168 -30.24 25.93 11.05
N THR A 169 -29.73 25.31 9.97
CA THR A 169 -28.29 25.05 9.80
C THR A 169 -27.49 26.34 9.67
N GLY A 170 -27.93 27.26 8.83
CA GLY A 170 -27.29 28.56 8.65
C GLY A 170 -27.29 29.39 9.94
N LEU A 171 -28.42 29.41 10.66
CA LEU A 171 -28.51 30.08 11.96
C LEU A 171 -27.63 29.40 13.01
N GLY A 172 -27.61 28.07 13.07
CA GLY A 172 -26.74 27.29 13.96
C GLY A 172 -25.26 27.58 13.71
N PHE A 173 -24.87 27.74 12.44
CA PHE A 173 -23.52 28.18 12.07
C PHE A 173 -23.19 29.59 12.56
N LEU A 174 -24.09 30.55 12.42
CA LEU A 174 -23.86 31.91 12.91
C LEU A 174 -23.63 31.92 14.43
N TYR A 175 -24.37 31.10 15.20
CA TYR A 175 -24.16 30.95 16.65
C TYR A 175 -22.87 30.19 16.99
N ALA A 176 -22.55 29.11 16.27
CA ALA A 176 -21.31 28.35 16.49
C ALA A 176 -20.08 29.22 16.21
N ALA A 177 -20.04 29.84 15.03
CA ALA A 177 -18.99 30.74 14.61
C ALA A 177 -19.04 32.10 15.33
N GLY A 178 -20.12 32.43 16.06
CA GLY A 178 -20.30 33.71 16.74
C GLY A 178 -20.07 34.90 15.81
N LEU A 179 -20.70 34.87 14.64
CA LEU A 179 -20.70 35.95 13.65
C LEU A 179 -21.91 36.86 13.96
N LEU A 180 -21.68 38.15 14.21
CA LEU A 180 -22.71 39.16 14.53
C LEU A 180 -23.60 38.82 15.75
N THR A 181 -23.21 37.81 16.52
CA THR A 181 -23.88 37.27 17.71
C THR A 181 -22.83 36.71 18.66
N ASN A 182 -23.14 36.62 19.95
CA ASN A 182 -22.29 35.93 20.90
C ASN A 182 -22.20 34.45 20.54
N SER A 183 -21.00 33.88 20.59
CA SER A 183 -20.83 32.45 20.29
C SER A 183 -21.55 31.61 21.33
N SER A 184 -22.49 30.76 20.87
CA SER A 184 -23.26 29.85 21.71
C SER A 184 -23.24 28.46 21.08
N GLN A 185 -22.44 27.57 21.64
CA GLN A 185 -22.35 26.19 21.14
C GLN A 185 -23.61 25.38 21.48
N ALA A 186 -24.29 25.70 22.60
CA ALA A 186 -25.51 25.00 23.00
C ALA A 186 -26.65 25.25 22.00
N ASP A 187 -26.90 26.52 21.66
CA ASP A 187 -27.94 26.89 20.68
C ASP A 187 -27.61 26.31 19.29
N ALA A 188 -26.34 26.33 18.90
CA ALA A 188 -25.89 25.73 17.65
C ALA A 188 -26.19 24.23 17.57
N VAL A 189 -25.83 23.46 18.60
CA VAL A 189 -26.08 22.00 18.64
C VAL A 189 -27.58 21.68 18.57
N VAL A 190 -28.42 22.46 19.25
CA VAL A 190 -29.88 22.29 19.19
C VAL A 190 -30.40 22.52 17.77
N LEU A 191 -30.00 23.62 17.13
CA LEU A 191 -30.41 23.94 15.76
C LEU A 191 -29.90 22.91 14.74
N TYR A 192 -28.65 22.45 14.87
CA TYR A 192 -28.10 21.40 14.01
C TYR A 192 -28.83 20.07 14.18
N ASN A 193 -29.25 19.72 15.40
CA ASN A 193 -30.04 18.51 15.62
C ASN A 193 -31.39 18.56 14.88
N TYR A 194 -32.13 19.67 15.00
CA TYR A 194 -33.40 19.85 14.28
C TYR A 194 -33.19 19.82 12.76
N ALA A 195 -32.16 20.50 12.25
CA ALA A 195 -31.83 20.48 10.83
C ALA A 195 -31.41 19.08 10.32
N ALA A 196 -30.64 18.33 11.10
CA ALA A 196 -30.20 16.99 10.75
C ALA A 196 -31.37 16.00 10.71
N ILE A 197 -32.36 16.14 11.60
CA ILE A 197 -33.64 15.43 11.58
C ILE A 197 -34.44 15.83 10.33
N GLY A 198 -34.46 17.12 10.01
CA GLY A 198 -35.06 17.70 8.81
C GLY A 198 -34.39 17.29 7.49
N GLY A 199 -33.32 16.50 7.53
CA GLY A 199 -32.71 15.89 6.36
C GLY A 199 -31.63 16.73 5.68
N ASP A 200 -31.20 17.84 6.28
CA ASP A 200 -30.15 18.68 5.71
C ASP A 200 -28.78 17.97 5.75
N PRO A 201 -28.10 17.76 4.60
CA PRO A 201 -26.82 17.06 4.56
C PRO A 201 -25.71 17.80 5.32
N TRP A 202 -25.71 19.13 5.33
CA TRP A 202 -24.68 19.89 6.05
C TRP A 202 -24.83 19.70 7.56
N ALA A 203 -26.03 19.85 8.11
CA ALA A 203 -26.29 19.55 9.52
C ALA A 203 -25.96 18.10 9.90
N GLN A 204 -26.27 17.12 9.04
CA GLN A 204 -25.91 15.72 9.26
C GLN A 204 -24.38 15.53 9.29
N MET A 205 -23.63 16.19 8.41
CA MET A 205 -22.17 16.15 8.44
C MET A 205 -21.60 16.80 9.71
N ILE A 206 -22.10 17.97 10.11
CA ILE A 206 -21.67 18.68 11.32
C ILE A 206 -21.93 17.81 12.56
N MET A 207 -23.14 17.28 12.71
CA MET A 207 -23.46 16.39 13.83
C MET A 207 -22.67 15.09 13.78
N GLY A 208 -22.44 14.52 12.59
CA GLY A 208 -21.58 13.38 12.39
C GLY A 208 -20.16 13.63 12.89
N TYR A 209 -19.58 14.78 12.54
CA TYR A 209 -18.24 15.20 12.96
C TYR A 209 -18.19 15.43 14.49
N ARG A 210 -19.18 16.13 15.04
CA ARG A 210 -19.26 16.44 16.48
C ARG A 210 -19.39 15.18 17.33
N TYR A 211 -20.25 14.23 16.95
CA TYR A 211 -20.35 12.94 17.65
C TYR A 211 -19.10 12.06 17.49
N PHE A 212 -18.41 12.15 16.34
CA PHE A 212 -17.19 11.38 16.11
C PHE A 212 -16.01 11.89 16.95
N THR A 213 -15.84 13.21 17.03
CA THR A 213 -14.75 13.87 17.77
C THR A 213 -15.06 14.13 19.24
N GLY A 214 -16.34 14.19 19.62
CA GLY A 214 -16.77 14.52 20.98
C GLY A 214 -16.78 16.03 21.27
N THR A 215 -16.99 16.88 20.25
CA THR A 215 -17.00 18.35 20.41
C THR A 215 -18.38 18.86 20.83
N ASN A 216 -18.50 19.35 22.07
CA ASN A 216 -19.74 19.86 22.67
C ASN A 216 -20.89 18.82 22.80
N VAL A 217 -20.63 17.57 22.41
CA VAL A 217 -21.52 16.41 22.59
C VAL A 217 -20.66 15.22 23.02
N PRO A 218 -21.21 14.26 23.80
CA PRO A 218 -20.46 13.07 24.16
C PRO A 218 -20.10 12.25 22.91
N GLN A 219 -18.88 11.73 22.87
CA GLN A 219 -18.40 10.94 21.75
C GLN A 219 -19.27 9.69 21.56
N ASN A 220 -19.91 9.55 20.39
CA ASN A 220 -20.77 8.42 20.06
C ASN A 220 -20.61 8.02 18.59
N CYS A 221 -19.94 6.90 18.36
CA CYS A 221 -19.66 6.42 17.02
C CYS A 221 -20.91 6.00 16.24
N GLU A 222 -21.91 5.37 16.89
CA GLU A 222 -23.11 4.88 16.19
C GLU A 222 -23.96 6.04 15.67
N SER A 223 -24.12 7.10 16.47
CA SER A 223 -24.77 8.33 16.02
C SER A 223 -24.02 8.94 14.84
N ALA A 224 -22.69 9.08 14.94
CA ALA A 224 -21.86 9.59 13.85
C ALA A 224 -21.99 8.76 12.57
N LEU A 225 -21.95 7.43 12.69
CA LEU A 225 -22.13 6.48 11.58
C LEU A 225 -23.49 6.67 10.92
N SER A 226 -24.55 6.83 11.70
CA SER A 226 -25.91 7.01 11.17
C SER A 226 -26.03 8.27 10.30
N HIS A 227 -25.44 9.38 10.73
CA HIS A 227 -25.46 10.65 10.00
C HIS A 227 -24.59 10.60 8.74
N TYR A 228 -23.33 10.18 8.87
CA TYR A 228 -22.42 10.09 7.73
C TYR A 228 -22.88 9.08 6.68
N ARG A 229 -23.53 7.97 7.09
CA ARG A 229 -24.11 7.00 6.15
C ARG A 229 -25.22 7.63 5.29
N LYS A 230 -26.08 8.47 5.88
CA LYS A 230 -27.16 9.16 5.15
C LYS A 230 -26.56 10.12 4.10
N VAL A 231 -25.59 10.93 4.49
CA VAL A 231 -24.91 11.86 3.59
C VAL A 231 -24.14 11.12 2.50
N ALA A 232 -23.36 10.09 2.87
CA ALA A 232 -22.59 9.31 1.92
C ALA A 232 -23.49 8.65 0.87
N LYS A 233 -24.68 8.18 1.26
CA LYS A 233 -25.68 7.66 0.31
C LYS A 233 -26.11 8.74 -0.69
N GLN A 234 -26.45 9.94 -0.22
CA GLN A 234 -26.82 11.05 -1.10
C GLN A 234 -25.70 11.45 -2.08
N VAL A 235 -24.43 11.36 -1.65
CA VAL A 235 -23.28 11.62 -2.53
C VAL A 235 -23.18 10.52 -3.59
N ILE A 236 -23.24 9.26 -3.20
CA ILE A 236 -23.12 8.11 -4.12
C ILE A 236 -24.26 8.06 -5.13
N ASP A 237 -25.49 8.39 -4.73
CA ASP A 237 -26.65 8.43 -5.63
C ASP A 237 -26.47 9.46 -6.77
N LYS A 238 -25.58 10.45 -6.59
CA LYS A 238 -25.23 11.47 -7.59
C LYS A 238 -23.94 11.15 -8.38
N VAL A 239 -23.22 10.09 -8.04
CA VAL A 239 -21.99 9.70 -8.73
C VAL A 239 -22.33 9.04 -10.06
N THR A 240 -21.88 9.64 -11.15
CA THR A 240 -21.93 9.09 -12.51
C THR A 240 -20.78 8.11 -12.77
N PHE A 241 -20.78 7.41 -13.91
CA PHE A 241 -19.67 6.52 -14.28
C PHE A 241 -18.35 7.31 -14.36
N SER A 242 -18.43 8.62 -14.62
CA SER A 242 -17.27 9.48 -14.62
C SER A 242 -16.53 9.66 -13.32
N GLY A 243 -17.11 9.23 -12.21
CA GLY A 243 -16.65 9.59 -10.87
C GLY A 243 -16.99 11.04 -10.56
N PHE A 244 -16.86 11.40 -9.29
CA PHE A 244 -17.07 12.77 -8.84
C PHE A 244 -15.85 13.64 -9.19
N ILE A 245 -16.06 14.92 -9.49
CA ILE A 245 -14.97 15.90 -9.60
C ILE A 245 -14.26 15.95 -8.25
N SER A 246 -12.99 15.54 -8.20
CA SER A 246 -12.20 15.64 -6.99
C SER A 246 -11.84 17.11 -6.75
N SER A 247 -12.58 17.78 -5.87
CA SER A 247 -12.19 19.12 -5.38
C SER A 247 -10.82 19.06 -4.71
N GLN A 248 -9.95 19.99 -5.06
CA GLN A 248 -8.60 20.03 -4.53
C GLN A 248 -8.60 20.58 -3.11
N ARG A 249 -7.78 19.97 -2.27
CA ARG A 249 -7.50 20.42 -0.91
C ARG A 249 -6.26 21.29 -0.95
N ILE A 250 -6.45 22.60 -1.02
CA ILE A 250 -5.36 23.58 -1.13
C ILE A 250 -5.12 24.20 0.24
N TYR A 251 -3.86 24.27 0.66
CA TYR A 251 -3.45 24.95 1.89
C TYR A 251 -2.95 26.35 1.58
N LEU A 252 -3.31 27.34 2.41
CA LEU A 252 -2.90 28.75 2.23
C LEU A 252 -1.50 29.05 2.76
N SER A 253 -0.98 28.26 3.69
CA SER A 253 0.35 28.47 4.28
C SER A 253 1.44 27.91 3.36
N ASP A 254 2.41 28.75 2.99
CA ASP A 254 3.53 28.39 2.10
C ASP A 254 4.31 27.16 2.62
N GLU A 255 4.55 27.10 3.94
CA GLU A 255 5.22 25.95 4.61
C GLU A 255 4.50 24.61 4.42
N MET A 256 3.17 24.63 4.21
CA MET A 256 2.35 23.44 3.95
C MET A 256 2.13 23.21 2.45
N ALA A 257 2.21 24.27 1.63
CA ALA A 257 2.16 24.19 0.18
C ALA A 257 3.38 23.45 -0.39
N ASP A 258 4.57 23.71 0.15
CA ASP A 258 5.83 23.08 -0.27
C ASP A 258 5.90 21.58 0.06
N LEU A 259 5.35 21.16 1.21
CA LEU A 259 5.27 19.74 1.60
C LEU A 259 4.38 18.91 0.65
N ASN A 260 3.43 19.55 -0.06
CA ASN A 260 2.46 18.93 -0.96
C ASN A 260 2.65 19.30 -2.45
N ALA A 261 3.70 20.05 -2.78
CA ALA A 261 3.94 20.68 -4.08
C ALA A 261 3.96 19.70 -5.27
N ASN A 262 4.28 18.43 -5.04
CA ASN A 262 4.45 17.45 -6.12
C ASN A 262 3.13 16.91 -6.72
N SER A 263 1.94 17.23 -6.18
CA SER A 263 0.68 16.70 -6.74
C SER A 263 -0.53 17.65 -6.74
N GLN A 264 -0.51 18.71 -5.92
CA GLN A 264 -1.68 19.57 -5.66
C GLN A 264 -1.45 21.06 -5.95
N ALA A 265 -0.27 21.43 -6.47
CA ALA A 265 0.01 22.81 -6.84
C ALA A 265 -0.94 23.29 -7.97
N ILE A 266 -1.40 24.52 -7.83
CA ILE A 266 -2.12 25.26 -8.88
C ILE A 266 -1.20 25.35 -10.09
N ILE A 267 -1.75 25.18 -11.29
CA ILE A 267 -0.97 25.37 -12.51
C ILE A 267 -0.74 26.87 -12.64
N GLU A 268 0.50 27.29 -12.46
CA GLU A 268 0.91 28.65 -12.81
C GLU A 268 0.52 28.94 -14.26
N GLU A 269 0.11 30.18 -14.54
CA GLU A 269 -0.36 30.56 -15.87
C GLU A 269 0.67 30.23 -16.97
N ASN A 270 1.96 30.39 -16.67
CA ASN A 270 3.07 30.02 -17.55
C ASN A 270 3.10 28.52 -17.89
N MET A 271 2.81 27.66 -16.91
CA MET A 271 2.72 26.21 -17.11
C MET A 271 1.47 25.82 -17.92
N LEU A 272 0.35 26.52 -17.74
CA LEU A 272 -0.85 26.34 -18.55
C LEU A 272 -0.58 26.71 -20.02
N GLN A 273 0.04 27.86 -20.25
CA GLN A 273 0.45 28.31 -21.59
C GLN A 273 1.40 27.31 -22.24
N TYR A 274 2.36 26.77 -21.48
CA TYR A 274 3.26 25.71 -21.95
C TYR A 274 2.51 24.44 -22.36
N TYR A 275 1.55 23.95 -21.55
CA TYR A 275 0.73 22.79 -21.93
C TYR A 275 -0.12 23.05 -23.18
N LYS A 276 -0.69 24.26 -23.32
CA LYS A 276 -1.44 24.64 -24.52
C LYS A 276 -0.55 24.59 -25.76
N PHE A 277 0.63 25.19 -25.67
CA PHE A 277 1.63 25.15 -26.74
C PHE A 277 2.02 23.72 -27.14
N LEU A 278 2.24 22.82 -26.19
CA LEU A 278 2.53 21.41 -26.48
C LEU A 278 1.34 20.70 -27.15
N ALA A 279 0.12 20.96 -26.69
CA ALA A 279 -1.08 20.39 -27.27
C ALA A 279 -1.32 20.88 -28.70
N ASP A 280 -1.06 22.16 -28.97
CA ASP A 280 -1.17 22.77 -30.30
C ASP A 280 -0.10 22.21 -31.26
N LYS A 281 1.09 21.87 -30.75
CA LYS A 281 2.12 21.12 -31.48
C LYS A 281 1.75 19.66 -31.76
N GLY A 282 0.64 19.17 -31.21
CA GLY A 282 0.15 17.81 -31.43
C GLY A 282 0.62 16.76 -30.41
N ASP A 283 1.14 17.17 -29.24
CA ASP A 283 1.42 16.21 -28.18
C ASP A 283 0.12 15.67 -27.58
N ARG A 284 -0.13 14.38 -27.83
CA ARG A 284 -1.36 13.67 -27.44
C ARG A 284 -1.55 13.65 -25.92
N ASN A 285 -0.47 13.49 -25.16
CA ASN A 285 -0.55 13.44 -23.70
C ASN A 285 -0.92 14.80 -23.12
N SER A 286 -0.34 15.88 -23.64
CA SER A 286 -0.72 17.25 -23.26
C SER A 286 -2.15 17.58 -23.66
N GLN A 287 -2.62 17.16 -24.85
CA GLN A 287 -4.03 17.32 -25.26
C GLN A 287 -4.98 16.64 -24.26
N ILE A 288 -4.71 15.38 -23.90
CA ILE A 288 -5.53 14.64 -22.92
C ILE A 288 -5.43 15.24 -21.52
N GLY A 289 -4.23 15.68 -21.11
CA GLY A 289 -4.00 16.34 -19.84
C GLY A 289 -4.81 17.64 -19.72
N LEU A 290 -4.75 18.51 -20.72
CA LEU A 290 -5.56 19.72 -20.79
C LEU A 290 -7.05 19.44 -20.86
N ALA A 291 -7.47 18.44 -21.64
CA ALA A 291 -8.86 18.04 -21.70
C ALA A 291 -9.38 17.58 -20.33
N ASN A 292 -8.60 16.79 -19.59
CA ASN A 292 -8.94 16.40 -18.21
C ASN A 292 -9.01 17.62 -17.28
N LEU A 293 -8.09 18.59 -17.42
CA LEU A 293 -8.09 19.82 -16.61
C LEU A 293 -9.34 20.67 -16.88
N TYR A 294 -9.68 20.91 -18.15
CA TYR A 294 -10.87 21.65 -18.54
C TYR A 294 -12.17 20.90 -18.18
N LEU A 295 -12.20 19.57 -18.27
CA LEU A 295 -13.35 18.77 -17.88
C LEU A 295 -13.57 18.80 -16.36
N SER A 296 -12.50 18.80 -15.58
CA SER A 296 -12.56 18.80 -14.10
C SER A 296 -12.61 20.18 -13.47
N GLY A 297 -12.18 21.23 -14.16
CA GLY A 297 -11.99 22.56 -13.57
C GLY A 297 -10.93 22.57 -12.46
N ALA A 298 -9.93 21.70 -12.56
CA ALA A 298 -8.94 21.50 -11.51
C ALA A 298 -7.73 22.45 -11.65
N ARG A 299 -7.00 22.67 -10.54
CA ARG A 299 -5.76 23.47 -10.48
C ARG A 299 -5.94 24.95 -10.84
N GLY A 300 -7.07 25.53 -10.44
CA GLY A 300 -7.37 26.95 -10.67
C GLY A 300 -7.84 27.29 -12.11
N ILE A 301 -8.07 26.28 -12.94
CA ILE A 301 -8.57 26.44 -14.31
C ILE A 301 -10.09 26.37 -14.28
N GLU A 302 -10.76 27.34 -14.92
CA GLU A 302 -12.22 27.29 -15.09
C GLU A 302 -12.65 26.10 -15.93
N GLN A 303 -13.73 25.44 -15.51
CA GLN A 303 -14.25 24.27 -16.20
C GLN A 303 -14.83 24.66 -17.57
N ASN A 304 -14.37 24.02 -18.64
CA ASN A 304 -14.86 24.27 -19.99
C ASN A 304 -15.02 22.95 -20.76
N VAL A 305 -16.26 22.46 -20.79
CA VAL A 305 -16.61 21.16 -21.40
C VAL A 305 -16.39 21.16 -22.91
N TYR A 306 -16.66 22.28 -23.58
CA TYR A 306 -16.51 22.40 -25.03
C TYR A 306 -15.03 22.31 -25.45
N LEU A 307 -14.14 23.00 -24.74
CA LEU A 307 -12.70 22.89 -24.96
C LEU A 307 -12.18 21.49 -24.62
N ALA A 308 -12.65 20.89 -23.52
CA ALA A 308 -12.30 19.52 -23.18
C ALA A 308 -12.67 18.54 -24.30
N TYR A 309 -13.91 18.64 -24.81
CA TYR A 309 -14.38 17.83 -25.93
C TYR A 309 -13.51 18.02 -27.18
N HIS A 310 -13.19 19.27 -27.52
CA HIS A 310 -12.33 19.58 -28.66
C HIS A 310 -10.94 18.92 -28.55
N TYR A 311 -10.28 19.04 -27.40
CA TYR A 311 -8.96 18.43 -27.18
C TYR A 311 -9.02 16.89 -27.12
N TYR A 312 -10.09 16.29 -26.60
CA TYR A 312 -10.27 14.84 -26.71
C TYR A 312 -10.52 14.40 -28.15
N LEU A 313 -11.29 15.15 -28.92
CA LEU A 313 -11.55 14.86 -30.33
C LEU A 313 -10.24 14.88 -31.13
N THR A 314 -9.42 15.94 -30.98
CA THR A 314 -8.13 16.04 -31.68
C THR A 314 -7.16 14.94 -31.26
N ALA A 315 -7.12 14.57 -29.98
CA ALA A 315 -6.31 13.44 -29.52
C ALA A 315 -6.84 12.09 -30.04
N ALA A 316 -8.16 11.93 -30.18
CA ALA A 316 -8.78 10.71 -30.70
C ALA A 316 -8.57 10.56 -32.22
N THR A 317 -8.65 11.63 -33.01
CA THR A 317 -8.33 11.59 -34.45
C THR A 317 -6.85 11.26 -34.68
N ALA A 318 -5.97 11.66 -33.76
CA ALA A 318 -4.56 11.25 -33.74
C ALA A 318 -4.34 9.77 -33.31
N GLY A 319 -5.41 9.01 -33.03
CA GLY A 319 -5.38 7.59 -32.72
C GLY A 319 -5.18 7.26 -31.24
N SER A 320 -5.46 8.18 -30.31
CA SER A 320 -5.29 7.91 -28.88
C SER A 320 -6.46 7.13 -28.28
N GLY A 321 -6.19 5.91 -27.78
CA GLY A 321 -7.17 5.06 -27.11
C GLY A 321 -7.69 5.61 -25.77
N THR A 322 -6.90 6.44 -25.09
CA THR A 322 -7.31 7.14 -23.86
C THR A 322 -8.32 8.23 -24.16
N ALA A 323 -8.09 9.03 -25.20
CA ALA A 323 -9.03 10.04 -25.65
C ALA A 323 -10.37 9.42 -26.12
N LEU A 324 -10.33 8.33 -26.88
CA LEU A 324 -11.52 7.58 -27.28
C LEU A 324 -12.34 7.10 -26.07
N ALA A 325 -11.67 6.59 -25.04
CA ALA A 325 -12.36 6.15 -23.82
C ALA A 325 -12.98 7.34 -23.04
N PHE A 326 -12.31 8.50 -22.98
CA PHE A 326 -12.89 9.71 -22.38
C PHE A 326 -14.06 10.27 -23.19
N LEU A 327 -14.03 10.22 -24.52
CA LEU A 327 -15.19 10.57 -25.34
C LEU A 327 -16.37 9.61 -25.07
N GLY A 328 -16.11 8.30 -25.03
CA GLY A 328 -17.12 7.32 -24.66
C GLY A 328 -17.72 7.58 -23.27
N LYS A 329 -16.90 8.01 -22.32
CA LYS A 329 -17.31 8.44 -20.98
C LYS A 329 -18.22 9.67 -21.01
N MET A 330 -17.87 10.69 -21.80
CA MET A 330 -18.69 11.90 -21.98
C MET A 330 -20.05 11.62 -22.62
N TYR A 331 -20.11 10.75 -23.63
CA TYR A 331 -21.38 10.32 -24.26
C TYR A 331 -22.22 9.41 -23.35
N LEU A 332 -21.59 8.61 -22.48
CA LEU A 332 -22.31 7.75 -21.54
C LEU A 332 -23.01 8.55 -20.44
N ASP A 333 -22.33 9.54 -19.87
CA ASP A 333 -22.87 10.34 -18.78
C ASP A 333 -23.77 11.49 -19.29
N GLY A 334 -23.46 12.03 -20.47
CA GLY A 334 -24.10 13.23 -21.01
C GLY A 334 -23.51 14.51 -20.43
N THR A 335 -23.02 15.40 -21.30
CA THR A 335 -22.51 16.73 -20.93
C THR A 335 -23.16 17.80 -21.83
N PRO A 336 -23.09 19.10 -21.49
CA PRO A 336 -23.61 20.17 -22.37
C PRO A 336 -23.02 20.18 -23.77
N ALA A 337 -21.79 19.66 -23.95
CA ALA A 337 -21.15 19.51 -25.25
C ALA A 337 -21.55 18.22 -25.97
N THR A 338 -21.84 17.14 -25.22
CA THR A 338 -22.15 15.81 -25.75
C THR A 338 -23.42 15.26 -25.09
N PRO A 339 -24.60 15.38 -25.71
CA PRO A 339 -25.82 14.79 -25.15
C PRO A 339 -25.65 13.28 -24.96
N ALA A 340 -26.34 12.72 -23.96
CA ALA A 340 -26.19 11.31 -23.61
C ALA A 340 -26.64 10.42 -24.77
N ASP A 341 -25.70 9.64 -25.32
CA ASP A 341 -25.97 8.65 -26.35
C ASP A 341 -25.17 7.37 -26.06
N PRO A 342 -25.85 6.34 -25.52
CA PRO A 342 -25.17 5.11 -25.11
C PRO A 342 -24.67 4.29 -26.31
N THR A 343 -25.22 4.50 -27.52
CA THR A 343 -24.83 3.73 -28.71
C THR A 343 -23.49 4.20 -29.26
N THR A 344 -23.28 5.51 -29.38
CA THR A 344 -21.99 6.10 -29.72
C THR A 344 -20.97 5.87 -28.62
N ALA A 345 -21.37 5.95 -27.34
CA ALA A 345 -20.50 5.58 -26.22
C ALA A 345 -19.96 4.14 -26.36
N PHE A 346 -20.82 3.18 -26.70
CA PHE A 346 -20.40 1.80 -26.95
C PHE A 346 -19.40 1.68 -28.10
N GLN A 347 -19.62 2.41 -29.20
CA GLN A 347 -18.69 2.44 -30.34
C GLN A 347 -17.33 3.04 -29.98
N TYR A 348 -17.29 4.09 -29.16
CA TYR A 348 -16.04 4.68 -28.68
C TYR A 348 -15.30 3.75 -27.71
N PHE A 349 -16.01 3.10 -26.79
CA PHE A 349 -15.42 2.12 -25.88
C PHE A 349 -14.93 0.86 -26.59
N SER A 350 -15.64 0.38 -27.61
CA SER A 350 -15.17 -0.76 -28.42
C SER A 350 -13.88 -0.43 -29.16
N LYS A 351 -13.83 0.72 -29.85
CA LYS A 351 -12.60 1.22 -30.50
C LYS A 351 -11.45 1.41 -29.51
N ALA A 352 -11.73 1.87 -28.29
CA ALA A 352 -10.71 2.05 -27.25
C ALA A 352 -10.19 0.72 -26.65
N ALA A 353 -11.03 -0.32 -26.63
CA ALA A 353 -10.71 -1.65 -26.11
C ALA A 353 -10.04 -2.56 -27.17
N ASP A 354 -10.10 -2.18 -28.44
CA ASP A 354 -9.48 -2.92 -29.54
C ASP A 354 -7.96 -3.04 -29.34
N LYS A 355 -7.45 -4.25 -29.56
CA LYS A 355 -6.02 -4.59 -29.35
C LYS A 355 -5.06 -3.75 -30.19
N VAL A 356 -5.54 -3.20 -31.31
CA VAL A 356 -4.76 -2.36 -32.24
C VAL A 356 -4.35 -1.03 -31.61
N VAL A 357 -5.17 -0.47 -30.72
CA VAL A 357 -4.93 0.83 -30.05
C VAL A 357 -4.28 0.63 -28.66
N LEU A 358 -3.60 -0.51 -28.45
CA LEU A 358 -3.03 -0.91 -27.15
C LEU A 358 -4.12 -0.94 -26.05
N GLY A 359 -5.20 -1.69 -26.28
CA GLY A 359 -6.29 -2.03 -25.34
C GLY A 359 -6.28 -1.25 -24.02
N ASN A 360 -6.98 -0.12 -24.01
CA ASN A 360 -6.94 0.83 -22.90
C ASN A 360 -7.74 0.35 -21.68
N THR A 361 -7.18 0.55 -20.48
CA THR A 361 -7.78 0.17 -19.19
C THR A 361 -9.18 0.76 -19.00
N LEU A 362 -9.34 2.05 -19.32
CA LEU A 362 -10.61 2.78 -19.21
C LEU A 362 -11.63 2.25 -20.23
N GLY A 363 -11.19 1.87 -21.42
CA GLY A 363 -12.04 1.25 -22.45
C GLY A 363 -12.65 -0.06 -21.98
N TYR A 364 -11.84 -0.94 -21.36
CA TYR A 364 -12.34 -2.19 -20.76
C TYR A 364 -13.32 -1.93 -19.62
N SER A 365 -13.06 -0.94 -18.76
CA SER A 365 -13.98 -0.59 -17.67
C SER A 365 -15.32 -0.04 -18.20
N GLY A 366 -15.29 0.78 -19.27
CA GLY A 366 -16.47 1.32 -19.93
C GLY A 366 -17.32 0.21 -20.57
N LEU A 367 -16.72 -0.68 -21.35
CA LEU A 367 -17.43 -1.84 -21.92
C LEU A 367 -18.01 -2.75 -20.83
N GLY A 368 -17.25 -3.03 -19.78
CA GLY A 368 -17.73 -3.80 -18.64
C GLY A 368 -18.97 -3.17 -18.03
N HIS A 369 -18.97 -1.84 -17.85
CA HIS A 369 -20.10 -1.10 -17.29
C HIS A 369 -21.32 -1.09 -18.21
N MET A 370 -21.14 -0.99 -19.53
CA MET A 370 -22.23 -1.08 -20.50
C MET A 370 -22.92 -2.45 -20.45
N TYR A 371 -22.15 -3.54 -20.45
CA TYR A 371 -22.71 -4.90 -20.29
C TYR A 371 -23.30 -5.14 -18.90
N TYR A 372 -22.78 -4.50 -17.87
CA TYR A 372 -23.30 -4.62 -16.50
C TYR A 372 -24.64 -3.89 -16.32
N THR A 373 -24.80 -2.69 -16.89
CA THR A 373 -26.02 -1.88 -16.79
C THR A 373 -27.06 -2.18 -17.88
N GLY A 374 -26.65 -2.74 -19.01
CA GLY A 374 -27.53 -2.92 -20.18
C GLY A 374 -27.81 -1.60 -20.94
N ARG A 375 -26.97 -0.57 -20.78
CA ARG A 375 -27.08 0.68 -21.54
C ARG A 375 -26.33 0.54 -22.87
N GLY A 376 -26.99 0.81 -24.00
CA GLY A 376 -26.40 0.73 -25.35
C GLY A 376 -26.11 -0.69 -25.86
N THR A 377 -26.27 -1.72 -25.02
CA THR A 377 -26.17 -3.16 -25.34
C THR A 377 -27.03 -3.98 -24.39
N GLU A 378 -27.31 -5.23 -24.72
CA GLU A 378 -28.00 -6.15 -23.80
C GLU A 378 -27.16 -6.45 -22.55
N GLN A 379 -27.84 -6.52 -21.39
CA GLN A 379 -27.19 -6.82 -20.12
C GLN A 379 -26.60 -8.23 -20.12
N ASN A 380 -25.31 -8.35 -19.81
CA ASN A 380 -24.61 -9.63 -19.76
C ASN A 380 -23.49 -9.62 -18.70
N PHE A 381 -23.79 -10.16 -17.52
CA PHE A 381 -22.83 -10.21 -16.41
C PHE A 381 -21.59 -11.05 -16.71
N SER A 382 -21.67 -12.10 -17.53
CA SER A 382 -20.50 -12.91 -17.89
C SER A 382 -19.49 -12.12 -18.74
N LYS A 383 -19.99 -11.35 -19.71
CA LYS A 383 -19.14 -10.43 -20.50
C LYS A 383 -18.62 -9.30 -19.63
N ALA A 384 -19.46 -8.71 -18.77
CA ALA A 384 -19.03 -7.67 -17.83
C ALA A 384 -17.88 -8.16 -16.94
N PHE A 385 -17.98 -9.36 -16.36
CA PHE A 385 -16.93 -9.97 -15.55
C PHE A 385 -15.60 -10.07 -16.32
N LYS A 386 -15.65 -10.54 -17.58
CA LYS A 386 -14.45 -10.66 -18.42
C LYS A 386 -13.75 -9.31 -18.60
N TYR A 387 -14.50 -8.27 -18.96
CA TYR A 387 -13.94 -6.93 -19.19
C TYR A 387 -13.48 -6.25 -17.90
N PHE A 388 -14.22 -6.37 -16.80
CA PHE A 388 -13.79 -5.84 -15.51
C PHE A 388 -12.56 -6.57 -14.95
N ASN A 389 -12.44 -7.88 -15.16
CA ASN A 389 -11.24 -8.60 -14.75
C ASN A 389 -10.00 -8.13 -15.54
N LEU A 390 -10.14 -7.92 -16.85
CA LEU A 390 -9.07 -7.33 -17.66
C LEU A 390 -8.70 -5.91 -17.20
N ALA A 391 -9.69 -5.07 -16.92
CA ALA A 391 -9.47 -3.72 -16.42
C ALA A 391 -8.78 -3.71 -15.04
N ALA A 392 -9.21 -4.59 -14.14
CA ALA A 392 -8.65 -4.71 -12.79
C ALA A 392 -7.22 -5.26 -12.80
N GLU A 393 -6.90 -6.24 -13.67
CA GLU A 393 -5.55 -6.76 -13.87
C GLU A 393 -4.58 -5.68 -14.37
N GLN A 394 -5.07 -4.73 -15.17
CA GLN A 394 -4.31 -3.58 -15.64
C GLN A 394 -4.32 -2.40 -14.65
N GLY A 395 -4.99 -2.55 -13.49
CA GLY A 395 -4.98 -1.55 -12.42
C GLY A 395 -6.00 -0.41 -12.55
N SER A 396 -7.03 -0.52 -13.41
CA SER A 396 -8.10 0.49 -13.43
C SER A 396 -8.88 0.47 -12.12
N PRO A 397 -9.04 1.62 -11.45
CA PRO A 397 -9.76 1.71 -10.19
C PRO A 397 -11.26 1.48 -10.37
N GLU A 398 -11.85 1.92 -11.49
CA GLU A 398 -13.24 1.65 -11.85
C GLU A 398 -13.45 0.14 -12.04
N GLY A 399 -12.57 -0.51 -12.81
CA GLY A 399 -12.61 -1.95 -13.02
C GLY A 399 -12.52 -2.74 -11.71
N GLN A 400 -11.64 -2.33 -10.79
CA GLN A 400 -11.52 -2.94 -9.46
C GLN A 400 -12.80 -2.78 -8.62
N VAL A 401 -13.43 -1.60 -8.63
CA VAL A 401 -14.69 -1.37 -7.91
C VAL A 401 -15.80 -2.26 -8.46
N TYR A 402 -16.02 -2.26 -9.78
CA TYR A 402 -17.12 -3.02 -10.37
C TYR A 402 -16.90 -4.54 -10.27
N LEU A 403 -15.66 -5.01 -10.40
CA LEU A 403 -15.33 -6.40 -10.11
C LEU A 403 -15.58 -6.74 -8.63
N GLY A 404 -15.25 -5.82 -7.73
CA GLY A 404 -15.53 -5.93 -6.30
C GLY A 404 -17.02 -6.03 -5.99
N THR A 405 -17.86 -5.20 -6.61
CA THR A 405 -19.32 -5.27 -6.44
C THR A 405 -19.93 -6.54 -7.01
N MET A 406 -19.41 -7.06 -8.13
CA MET A 406 -19.82 -8.36 -8.65
C MET A 406 -19.52 -9.49 -7.66
N TYR A 407 -18.33 -9.52 -7.03
CA TYR A 407 -18.02 -10.50 -5.99
C TYR A 407 -18.79 -10.27 -4.68
N TYR A 408 -19.13 -9.02 -4.35
CA TYR A 408 -19.89 -8.66 -3.15
C TYR A 408 -21.34 -9.14 -3.23
N HIS A 409 -21.99 -8.97 -4.39
CA HIS A 409 -23.39 -9.39 -4.60
C HIS A 409 -23.53 -10.80 -5.19
N GLY A 410 -22.50 -11.35 -5.82
CA GLY A 410 -22.58 -12.64 -6.53
C GLY A 410 -23.23 -12.54 -7.92
N TRP A 411 -23.11 -11.40 -8.61
CA TRP A 411 -23.68 -11.22 -9.95
C TRP A 411 -22.77 -11.80 -11.03
N GLY A 412 -23.26 -12.81 -11.76
CA GLY A 412 -22.50 -13.49 -12.81
C GLY A 412 -21.28 -14.29 -12.34
N VAL A 413 -21.04 -14.35 -11.02
CA VAL A 413 -19.93 -15.03 -10.34
C VAL A 413 -20.39 -15.47 -8.95
N THR A 414 -19.80 -16.52 -8.39
CA THR A 414 -20.04 -16.92 -6.99
C THR A 414 -19.61 -15.80 -6.02
N GLN A 415 -20.46 -15.49 -5.04
CA GLN A 415 -20.18 -14.47 -4.03
C GLN A 415 -18.87 -14.77 -3.27
N ASN A 416 -18.01 -13.75 -3.12
CA ASN A 416 -16.72 -13.86 -2.45
C ASN A 416 -16.35 -12.54 -1.75
N LEU A 417 -16.79 -12.37 -0.50
CA LEU A 417 -16.55 -11.16 0.29
C LEU A 417 -15.07 -10.86 0.53
N PRO A 418 -14.18 -11.83 0.83
CA PRO A 418 -12.74 -11.58 0.95
C PRO A 418 -12.10 -11.04 -0.34
N ALA A 419 -12.53 -11.53 -1.51
CA ALA A 419 -12.06 -11.01 -2.80
C ALA A 419 -12.56 -9.58 -3.03
N ALA A 420 -13.84 -9.31 -2.73
CA ALA A 420 -14.42 -7.97 -2.83
C ALA A 420 -13.70 -6.95 -1.94
N LEU A 421 -13.43 -7.28 -0.66
CA LEU A 421 -12.69 -6.43 0.27
C LEU A 421 -11.32 -6.04 -0.27
N LYS A 422 -10.59 -7.02 -0.81
CA LYS A 422 -9.27 -6.77 -1.38
C LYS A 422 -9.35 -5.82 -2.57
N LEU A 423 -10.32 -6.00 -3.45
CA LEU A 423 -10.53 -5.14 -4.63
C LEU A 423 -10.95 -3.72 -4.23
N PHE A 424 -11.87 -3.58 -3.28
CA PHE A 424 -12.28 -2.27 -2.78
C PHE A 424 -11.12 -1.54 -2.07
N HIS A 425 -10.28 -2.23 -1.31
CA HIS A 425 -9.09 -1.63 -0.72
C HIS A 425 -8.06 -1.16 -1.77
N LEU A 426 -7.88 -1.91 -2.86
CA LEU A 426 -7.03 -1.47 -3.97
C LEU A 426 -7.61 -0.21 -4.64
N ALA A 427 -8.92 -0.20 -4.90
CA ALA A 427 -9.58 0.95 -5.50
C ALA A 427 -9.65 2.18 -4.57
N SER A 428 -9.71 1.98 -3.24
CA SER A 428 -9.65 3.09 -2.28
C SER A 428 -8.27 3.74 -2.24
N GLN A 429 -7.19 2.98 -2.46
CA GLN A 429 -5.83 3.53 -2.55
C GLN A 429 -5.67 4.50 -3.73
N SER A 430 -6.38 4.26 -4.84
CA SER A 430 -6.49 5.20 -5.97
C SER A 430 -7.49 6.35 -5.75
N GLY A 431 -8.14 6.42 -4.59
CA GLY A 431 -9.05 7.52 -4.24
C GLY A 431 -10.49 7.37 -4.73
N ASN A 432 -10.91 6.19 -5.20
CA ASN A 432 -12.27 5.98 -5.72
C ASN A 432 -13.33 6.06 -4.61
N VAL A 433 -14.31 6.95 -4.79
CA VAL A 433 -15.37 7.26 -3.81
C VAL A 433 -16.30 6.07 -3.57
N VAL A 434 -16.67 5.36 -4.63
CA VAL A 434 -17.58 4.20 -4.55
C VAL A 434 -16.91 3.06 -3.77
N ALA A 435 -15.59 2.91 -3.91
CA ALA A 435 -14.82 1.95 -3.11
C ALA A 435 -14.90 2.26 -1.61
N TYR A 436 -14.70 3.53 -1.22
CA TYR A 436 -14.83 3.96 0.18
C TYR A 436 -16.23 3.69 0.74
N TYR A 437 -17.28 3.96 -0.05
CA TYR A 437 -18.65 3.69 0.38
C TYR A 437 -18.90 2.20 0.64
N ASN A 438 -18.45 1.33 -0.27
CA ASN A 438 -18.61 -0.12 -0.11
C ASN A 438 -17.77 -0.65 1.06
N LEU A 439 -16.54 -0.17 1.26
CA LEU A 439 -15.76 -0.49 2.46
C LEU A 439 -16.47 -0.04 3.74
N GLY A 440 -17.03 1.16 3.74
CA GLY A 440 -17.85 1.68 4.84
C GLY A 440 -19.04 0.76 5.16
N GLN A 441 -19.75 0.27 4.14
CA GLN A 441 -20.84 -0.70 4.32
C GLN A 441 -20.33 -2.02 4.91
N MET A 442 -19.23 -2.57 4.38
CA MET A 442 -18.66 -3.84 4.85
C MET A 442 -18.22 -3.74 6.32
N HIS A 443 -17.58 -2.65 6.73
CA HIS A 443 -17.18 -2.42 8.13
C HIS A 443 -18.34 -2.09 9.06
N ALA A 444 -19.37 -1.39 8.59
CA ALA A 444 -20.57 -1.10 9.38
C ALA A 444 -21.39 -2.37 9.65
N MET A 445 -21.54 -3.23 8.64
CA MET A 445 -22.32 -4.46 8.75
C MET A 445 -21.52 -5.66 9.27
N GLY A 446 -20.18 -5.61 9.21
CA GLY A 446 -19.33 -6.75 9.54
C GLY A 446 -19.30 -7.84 8.45
N LEU A 447 -19.44 -7.46 7.18
CA LEU A 447 -19.46 -8.38 6.05
C LEU A 447 -18.04 -8.69 5.59
N GLY A 448 -17.56 -9.91 5.80
CA GLY A 448 -16.22 -10.35 5.41
C GLY A 448 -15.05 -9.79 6.23
N VAL A 449 -15.31 -8.81 7.11
CA VAL A 449 -14.40 -8.27 8.15
C VAL A 449 -15.18 -8.12 9.45
N ALA A 450 -14.48 -8.12 10.60
CA ALA A 450 -15.10 -7.76 11.87
C ALA A 450 -15.74 -6.35 11.81
N ARG A 451 -16.95 -6.20 12.36
CA ARG A 451 -17.64 -4.91 12.45
C ARG A 451 -16.77 -3.93 13.23
N SER A 452 -16.57 -2.74 12.66
CA SER A 452 -15.80 -1.67 13.27
C SER A 452 -16.43 -0.33 12.90
N CYS A 453 -17.03 0.32 13.90
CA CYS A 453 -17.76 1.57 13.70
C CYS A 453 -16.81 2.73 13.33
N SER A 454 -15.68 2.87 14.01
CA SER A 454 -14.73 3.97 13.76
C SER A 454 -14.22 3.98 12.33
N THR A 455 -13.77 2.83 11.84
CA THR A 455 -13.31 2.68 10.44
C THR A 455 -14.43 2.91 9.43
N ALA A 456 -15.68 2.51 9.75
CA ALA A 456 -16.82 2.75 8.88
C ALA A 456 -17.16 4.25 8.79
N VAL A 457 -17.11 4.96 9.93
CA VAL A 457 -17.30 6.42 9.98
C VAL A 457 -16.23 7.12 9.17
N GLU A 458 -14.96 6.75 9.30
CA GLU A 458 -13.86 7.34 8.50
C GLU A 458 -14.08 7.15 7.00
N PHE A 459 -14.51 5.96 6.57
CA PHE A 459 -14.82 5.71 5.17
C PHE A 459 -16.03 6.52 4.68
N TYR A 460 -17.12 6.61 5.45
CA TYR A 460 -18.26 7.42 5.06
C TYR A 460 -17.97 8.92 5.12
N LYS A 461 -17.17 9.39 6.08
CA LYS A 461 -16.67 10.77 6.14
C LYS A 461 -15.90 11.11 4.87
N ASN A 462 -14.99 10.24 4.44
CA ASN A 462 -14.25 10.41 3.19
C ASN A 462 -15.17 10.51 1.95
N VAL A 463 -16.31 9.81 1.95
CA VAL A 463 -17.31 9.92 0.88
C VAL A 463 -18.07 11.24 0.97
N ALA A 464 -18.56 11.59 2.17
CA ALA A 464 -19.29 12.84 2.41
C ALA A 464 -18.43 14.07 2.07
N GLU A 465 -17.15 14.06 2.37
CA GLU A 465 -16.23 15.17 2.04
C GLU A 465 -16.03 15.39 0.53
N ARG A 466 -16.46 14.45 -0.32
CA ARG A 466 -16.38 14.55 -1.78
C ARG A 466 -17.70 14.99 -2.42
N GLY A 467 -18.72 15.38 -1.65
CA GLY A 467 -19.97 15.92 -2.19
C GLY A 467 -19.79 17.29 -2.86
N VAL A 468 -20.83 17.77 -3.58
CA VAL A 468 -20.80 19.03 -4.37
C VAL A 468 -20.31 20.24 -3.56
N TRP A 469 -20.66 20.32 -2.28
CA TRP A 469 -20.25 21.40 -1.38
C TRP A 469 -18.73 21.56 -1.23
N SER A 470 -17.94 20.55 -1.61
CA SER A 470 -16.49 20.64 -1.58
C SER A 470 -15.92 21.66 -2.58
N THR A 471 -16.69 22.10 -3.58
CA THR A 471 -16.32 23.22 -4.46
C THR A 471 -16.12 24.53 -3.71
N MET A 472 -16.77 24.70 -2.55
CA MET A 472 -16.62 25.90 -1.73
C MET A 472 -15.19 26.11 -1.19
N LEU A 473 -14.37 25.05 -1.11
CA LEU A 473 -12.93 25.20 -0.80
C LEU A 473 -12.21 26.00 -1.88
N MET A 474 -12.56 25.79 -3.15
CA MET A 474 -11.98 26.55 -4.27
C MET A 474 -12.53 27.97 -4.30
N ASP A 475 -13.82 28.16 -4.06
CA ASP A 475 -14.42 29.51 -3.97
C ASP A 475 -13.74 30.33 -2.88
N ALA A 476 -13.47 29.72 -1.72
CA ALA A 476 -12.80 30.38 -0.58
C ALA A 476 -11.36 30.73 -0.89
N TYR A 477 -10.66 29.85 -1.61
CA TYR A 477 -9.32 30.12 -2.10
C TYR A 477 -9.29 31.29 -3.09
N LEU A 478 -10.21 31.31 -4.05
CA LEU A 478 -10.31 32.41 -5.03
C LEU A 478 -10.65 33.74 -4.36
N ALA A 479 -11.57 33.75 -3.40
CA ALA A 479 -11.86 34.94 -2.59
C ALA A 479 -10.60 35.43 -1.84
N TYR A 480 -9.80 34.53 -1.26
CA TYR A 480 -8.56 34.88 -0.59
C TYR A 480 -7.53 35.52 -1.55
N GLN A 481 -7.35 34.92 -2.74
CA GLN A 481 -6.45 35.45 -3.77
C GLN A 481 -6.88 36.83 -4.27
N ASN A 482 -8.18 37.07 -4.36
CA ASN A 482 -8.75 38.38 -4.72
C ASN A 482 -8.69 39.42 -3.59
N GLY A 483 -8.10 39.09 -2.44
CA GLY A 483 -8.01 39.99 -1.27
C GLY A 483 -9.29 40.10 -0.45
N LEU A 484 -10.32 39.30 -0.74
CA LEU A 484 -11.61 39.27 -0.04
C LEU A 484 -11.53 38.34 1.19
N TYR A 485 -10.73 38.73 2.17
CA TYR A 485 -10.42 37.89 3.34
C TYR A 485 -11.64 37.57 4.20
N ASP A 486 -12.53 38.54 4.46
CA ASP A 486 -13.72 38.33 5.30
C ASP A 486 -14.66 37.26 4.69
N GLN A 487 -14.91 37.36 3.37
CA GLN A 487 -15.71 36.39 2.64
C GLN A 487 -15.07 34.99 2.67
N SER A 488 -13.75 34.93 2.41
CA SER A 488 -12.98 33.68 2.42
C SER A 488 -13.03 32.98 3.79
N VAL A 489 -12.84 33.72 4.88
CA VAL A 489 -12.85 33.15 6.23
C VAL A 489 -14.22 32.59 6.59
N VAL A 490 -15.32 33.26 6.24
CA VAL A 490 -16.67 32.74 6.52
C VAL A 490 -16.90 31.41 5.81
N GLN A 491 -16.49 31.30 4.53
CA GLN A 491 -16.58 30.05 3.78
C GLN A 491 -15.71 28.94 4.40
N TYR A 492 -14.46 29.24 4.76
CA TYR A 492 -13.58 28.27 5.43
C TYR A 492 -14.09 27.88 6.82
N LEU A 493 -14.64 28.80 7.61
CA LEU A 493 -15.25 28.48 8.91
C LEU A 493 -16.43 27.53 8.75
N PHE A 494 -17.28 27.74 7.74
CA PHE A 494 -18.39 26.83 7.46
C PHE A 494 -17.89 25.44 7.06
N MET A 495 -16.88 25.36 6.20
CA MET A 495 -16.24 24.07 5.85
C MET A 495 -15.53 23.42 7.04
N ALA A 496 -14.96 24.22 7.94
CA ALA A 496 -14.32 23.73 9.15
C ALA A 496 -15.32 23.06 10.09
N GLU A 497 -16.53 23.62 10.22
CA GLU A 497 -17.66 23.05 10.97
C GLU A 497 -18.18 21.73 10.37
N LEU A 498 -18.16 21.61 9.04
CA LEU A 498 -18.45 20.33 8.35
C LEU A 498 -17.40 19.23 8.64
N GLY A 499 -16.24 19.61 9.21
CA GLY A 499 -15.16 18.70 9.59
C GLY A 499 -14.01 18.61 8.59
N TYR A 500 -13.94 19.50 7.60
CA TYR A 500 -12.81 19.53 6.66
C TYR A 500 -11.55 20.04 7.34
N GLU A 501 -10.55 19.17 7.42
CA GLU A 501 -9.26 19.46 8.04
C GLU A 501 -8.52 20.64 7.35
N THR A 502 -8.52 20.70 6.02
CA THR A 502 -7.89 21.79 5.26
C THR A 502 -8.58 23.15 5.46
N ALA A 503 -9.89 23.13 5.68
CA ALA A 503 -10.63 24.35 5.97
C ALA A 503 -10.31 24.87 7.38
N GLN A 504 -10.15 23.96 8.36
CA GLN A 504 -9.74 24.30 9.72
C GLN A 504 -8.37 24.99 9.71
N THR A 505 -7.40 24.45 8.97
CA THR A 505 -6.06 25.07 8.86
C THR A 505 -6.11 26.42 8.17
N ASN A 506 -6.83 26.53 7.05
CA ASN A 506 -6.88 27.77 6.28
C ASN A 506 -7.60 28.87 7.05
N ALA A 507 -8.72 28.55 7.73
CA ALA A 507 -9.40 29.48 8.60
C ALA A 507 -8.51 29.94 9.76
N ALA A 508 -7.82 29.01 10.43
CA ALA A 508 -6.90 29.34 11.52
C ALA A 508 -5.74 30.23 11.05
N TYR A 509 -5.20 29.97 9.86
CA TYR A 509 -4.14 30.76 9.25
C TYR A 509 -4.56 32.20 8.94
N ILE A 510 -5.76 32.42 8.38
CA ILE A 510 -6.24 33.78 8.11
C ILE A 510 -6.54 34.53 9.42
N LEU A 511 -7.10 33.82 10.42
CA LEU A 511 -7.35 34.37 11.75
C LEU A 511 -6.05 34.84 12.43
N ASP A 512 -4.97 34.04 12.36
CA ASP A 512 -3.65 34.38 12.92
C ASP A 512 -3.08 35.69 12.37
N ARG A 513 -3.34 35.99 11.08
CA ARG A 513 -2.87 37.22 10.44
C ARG A 513 -3.69 38.46 10.83
N GLY A 514 -4.83 38.29 11.51
CA GLY A 514 -5.65 39.40 12.00
C GLY A 514 -6.26 40.26 10.88
N GLN A 515 -6.49 39.68 9.70
CA GLN A 515 -6.99 40.40 8.51
C GLN A 515 -8.52 40.64 8.53
N LEU A 516 -9.18 40.45 9.67
CA LEU A 516 -10.64 40.53 9.82
C LEU A 516 -11.08 41.79 10.55
N ILE A 517 -12.17 42.39 10.07
CA ILE A 517 -12.66 43.68 10.58
C ILE A 517 -13.61 43.51 11.79
N TYR A 518 -14.29 42.37 11.94
CA TYR A 518 -15.48 42.23 12.80
C TYR A 518 -15.27 41.50 14.14
N LEU A 519 -14.07 41.04 14.48
CA LEU A 519 -13.82 40.22 15.67
C LEU A 519 -12.75 40.84 16.59
N SER A 520 -12.97 40.72 17.90
CA SER A 520 -11.97 41.11 18.91
C SER A 520 -10.73 40.21 18.85
N LYS A 521 -9.53 40.79 19.00
CA LYS A 521 -8.26 40.04 18.90
C LYS A 521 -8.18 38.83 19.84
N ASN A 522 -8.71 38.93 21.05
CA ASN A 522 -8.71 37.82 22.00
C ASN A 522 -9.62 36.66 21.57
N SER A 523 -10.79 36.98 20.99
CA SER A 523 -11.69 35.95 20.48
C SER A 523 -11.15 35.31 19.21
N ILE A 524 -10.43 36.06 18.37
CA ILE A 524 -9.71 35.53 17.19
C ILE A 524 -8.68 34.48 17.62
N ASN A 525 -7.80 34.80 18.57
CA ASN A 525 -6.76 33.88 19.04
C ASN A 525 -7.34 32.58 19.63
N GLN A 526 -8.40 32.67 20.44
CA GLN A 526 -9.06 31.48 21.00
C GLN A 526 -9.68 30.61 19.91
N ARG A 527 -10.28 31.20 18.87
CA ARG A 527 -10.88 30.47 17.75
C ARG A 527 -9.82 29.83 16.86
N ALA A 528 -8.78 30.57 16.52
CA ALA A 528 -7.65 30.05 15.76
C ALA A 528 -6.99 28.87 16.49
N PHE A 529 -6.79 28.97 17.82
CA PHE A 529 -6.33 27.86 18.65
C PHE A 529 -7.21 26.61 18.52
N LEU A 530 -8.53 26.76 18.67
CA LEU A 530 -9.48 25.64 18.57
C LEU A 530 -9.44 24.98 17.19
N LEU A 531 -9.35 25.76 16.12
CA LEU A 531 -9.25 25.23 14.75
C LEU A 531 -7.92 24.52 14.49
N TRP A 532 -6.79 25.07 14.97
CA TRP A 532 -5.50 24.39 14.93
C TRP A 532 -5.55 23.05 15.68
N LYS A 533 -6.18 23.04 16.86
CA LYS A 533 -6.37 21.83 17.67
C LYS A 533 -7.19 20.77 16.93
N HIS A 534 -8.32 21.15 16.33
CA HIS A 534 -9.15 20.23 15.56
C HIS A 534 -8.40 19.63 14.36
N SER A 535 -7.67 20.44 13.60
CA SER A 535 -6.87 19.93 12.48
C SER A 535 -5.73 19.01 12.96
N ALA A 536 -5.09 19.34 14.09
CA ALA A 536 -4.05 18.50 14.70
C ALA A 536 -4.58 17.13 15.14
N GLU A 537 -5.79 17.08 15.72
CA GLU A 537 -6.47 15.83 16.10
C GLU A 537 -6.85 14.97 14.89
N GLN A 538 -7.12 15.58 13.74
CA GLN A 538 -7.33 14.90 12.46
C GLN A 538 -6.02 14.39 11.81
N GLY A 539 -4.87 14.64 12.44
CA GLY A 539 -3.58 14.10 12.02
C GLY A 539 -2.72 15.05 11.17
N ASN A 540 -3.05 16.34 11.11
CA ASN A 540 -2.17 17.33 10.48
C ASN A 540 -0.98 17.68 11.40
N GLY A 541 0.23 17.51 10.88
CA GLY A 541 1.45 17.75 11.66
C GLY A 541 1.89 19.19 11.76
N PHE A 542 1.59 19.99 10.75
CA PHE A 542 1.83 21.43 10.81
C PHE A 542 0.94 22.07 11.87
N SER A 543 -0.36 21.78 11.84
CA SER A 543 -1.32 22.25 12.85
C SER A 543 -0.92 21.85 14.27
N ARG A 544 -0.36 20.65 14.45
CA ARG A 544 0.09 20.17 15.76
C ARG A 544 1.30 20.93 16.30
N VAL A 545 2.20 21.38 15.43
CA VAL A 545 3.27 22.32 15.80
C VAL A 545 2.68 23.65 16.23
N ARG A 546 1.72 24.20 15.47
CA ARG A 546 1.03 25.45 15.83
C ARG A 546 0.34 25.37 17.19
N VAL A 547 -0.35 24.26 17.49
CA VAL A 547 -0.93 24.02 18.83
C VAL A 547 0.15 24.06 19.92
N GLY A 548 1.32 23.47 19.67
CA GLY A 548 2.47 23.56 20.56
C GLY A 548 2.95 25.00 20.76
N ASP A 549 3.07 25.77 19.67
CA ASP A 549 3.48 27.18 19.70
C ASP A 549 2.48 28.03 20.51
N TYR A 550 1.18 27.76 20.36
CA TYR A 550 0.11 28.42 21.10
C TYR A 550 0.23 28.23 22.61
N HIS A 551 0.46 26.99 23.07
CA HIS A 551 0.71 26.68 24.48
C HIS A 551 2.05 27.26 24.97
N TYR A 552 3.07 27.28 24.12
CA TYR A 552 4.38 27.82 24.46
C TYR A 552 4.35 29.35 24.66
N TYR A 553 3.66 30.07 23.78
CA TYR A 553 3.55 31.53 23.82
C TYR A 553 2.36 32.05 24.65
N GLY A 554 1.40 31.19 25.01
CA GLY A 554 0.18 31.59 25.71
C GLY A 554 -0.79 32.38 24.82
N ILE A 555 -0.87 32.04 23.53
CA ILE A 555 -1.78 32.69 22.58
C ILE A 555 -3.13 32.00 22.70
N GLY A 556 -4.20 32.72 23.05
CA GLY A 556 -5.56 32.15 23.18
C GLY A 556 -5.74 31.12 24.29
N THR A 557 -4.67 30.73 25.00
CA THR A 557 -4.63 29.76 26.09
C THR A 557 -3.60 30.20 27.13
N PRO A 558 -3.69 29.76 28.39
CA PRO A 558 -2.62 29.99 29.35
C PRO A 558 -1.33 29.28 28.91
N VAL A 559 -0.18 29.86 29.26
CA VAL A 559 1.14 29.28 28.96
C VAL A 559 1.26 27.91 29.62
N ASN A 560 1.51 26.87 28.82
CA ASN A 560 1.71 25.51 29.29
C ASN A 560 2.84 24.80 28.51
N TYR A 561 4.03 24.80 29.08
CA TYR A 561 5.21 24.22 28.42
C TYR A 561 5.17 22.69 28.34
N GLU A 562 4.49 22.01 29.28
CA GLU A 562 4.40 20.55 29.26
C GLU A 562 3.50 20.07 28.11
N GLU A 563 2.37 20.73 27.91
CA GLU A 563 1.48 20.46 26.76
C GLU A 563 2.13 20.85 25.43
N ALA A 564 2.89 21.94 25.39
CA ALA A 564 3.67 22.32 24.21
C ALA A 564 4.68 21.21 23.83
N ALA A 565 5.47 20.75 24.81
CA ALA A 565 6.42 19.65 24.63
C ALA A 565 5.74 18.36 24.17
N ALA A 566 4.58 18.01 24.75
CA ALA A 566 3.81 16.83 24.36
C ALA A 566 3.36 16.91 22.90
N ASN A 567 2.84 18.06 22.47
CA ASN A 567 2.41 18.26 21.08
C ASN A 567 3.59 18.20 20.11
N TYR A 568 4.71 18.87 20.39
CA TYR A 568 5.91 18.74 19.55
C TYR A 568 6.40 17.31 19.48
N LYS A 569 6.48 16.60 20.63
CA LYS A 569 6.88 15.19 20.66
C LYS A 569 5.99 14.33 19.77
N THR A 570 4.67 14.46 19.89
CA THR A 570 3.74 13.71 19.01
C THR A 570 3.94 14.03 17.52
N ALA A 571 4.20 15.30 17.17
CA ALA A 571 4.50 15.70 15.80
C ALA A 571 5.84 15.11 15.29
N THR A 572 6.86 15.02 16.15
CA THR A 572 8.13 14.37 15.80
C THR A 572 8.00 12.86 15.59
N GLU A 573 7.25 12.17 16.46
CA GLU A 573 7.13 10.71 16.43
C GLU A 573 6.20 10.21 15.31
N LEU A 574 5.05 10.86 15.13
CA LEU A 574 4.02 10.42 14.18
C LEU A 574 4.27 10.93 12.76
N GLN A 575 4.69 12.20 12.60
CA GLN A 575 4.78 12.86 11.29
C GLN A 575 6.20 13.22 10.87
N ARG A 576 7.20 13.08 11.77
CA ARG A 576 8.59 13.46 11.53
C ARG A 576 8.74 14.91 11.04
N ASN A 577 8.00 15.84 11.65
CA ASN A 577 8.07 17.26 11.30
C ASN A 577 9.43 17.87 11.76
N PRO A 578 10.23 18.49 10.87
CA PRO A 578 11.54 19.05 11.23
C PRO A 578 11.44 20.25 12.18
N GLN A 579 10.42 21.11 12.04
CA GLN A 579 10.20 22.24 12.94
C GLN A 579 9.90 21.78 14.37
N ALA A 580 9.08 20.72 14.50
CA ALA A 580 8.81 20.12 15.80
C ALA A 580 10.08 19.55 16.46
N MET A 581 10.95 18.92 15.66
CA MET A 581 12.23 18.39 16.16
C MET A 581 13.14 19.52 16.64
N PHE A 582 13.22 20.62 15.89
CA PHE A 582 13.98 21.79 16.28
C PHE A 582 13.44 22.41 17.57
N ASN A 583 12.12 22.64 17.67
CA ASN A 583 11.48 23.19 18.87
C ASN A 583 11.68 22.30 20.09
N LEU A 584 11.56 20.98 19.95
CA LEU A 584 11.81 20.03 21.04
C LEU A 584 13.28 20.01 21.46
N GLY A 585 14.21 20.10 20.50
CA GLY A 585 15.64 20.27 20.76
C GLY A 585 15.92 21.54 21.58
N TYR A 586 15.28 22.65 21.23
CA TYR A 586 15.36 23.91 21.96
C TYR A 586 14.80 23.80 23.38
N MET A 587 13.67 23.12 23.58
CA MET A 587 13.09 22.88 24.91
C MET A 587 14.02 22.05 25.80
N HIS A 588 14.67 21.01 25.26
CA HIS A 588 15.68 20.24 25.97
C HIS A 588 16.96 21.03 26.25
N GLU A 589 17.38 21.93 25.35
CA GLU A 589 18.53 22.81 25.58
C GLU A 589 18.28 23.74 26.77
N LYS A 590 17.05 24.26 26.89
CA LYS A 590 16.67 25.23 27.92
C LYS A 590 16.09 24.63 29.20
N GLY A 591 15.60 23.40 29.17
CA GLY A 591 14.89 22.79 30.29
C GLY A 591 13.51 23.40 30.55
N ILE A 592 12.82 23.87 29.50
CA ILE A 592 11.48 24.49 29.60
C ILE A 592 10.42 23.41 29.37
N GLY A 593 9.55 23.14 30.36
CA GLY A 593 8.50 22.11 30.28
C GLY A 593 9.01 20.65 30.28
N ILE A 594 10.32 20.46 30.12
CA ILE A 594 11.00 19.17 30.18
C ILE A 594 12.33 19.37 30.90
N LYS A 595 12.90 18.30 31.47
CA LYS A 595 14.25 18.34 32.03
C LYS A 595 15.29 18.69 30.97
N GLN A 596 16.24 19.53 31.35
CA GLN A 596 17.34 19.94 30.50
C GLN A 596 18.23 18.74 30.16
N ASP A 597 18.47 18.51 28.87
CA ASP A 597 19.35 17.45 28.35
C ASP A 597 20.00 17.91 27.04
N LEU A 598 21.25 18.36 27.13
CA LEU A 598 22.01 18.90 26.00
C LEU A 598 22.34 17.84 24.95
N HIS A 599 22.49 16.58 25.34
CA HIS A 599 22.78 15.48 24.40
C HIS A 599 21.54 15.15 23.58
N LEU A 600 20.39 15.10 24.24
CA LEU A 600 19.12 14.88 23.56
C LEU A 600 18.74 16.08 22.69
N ALA A 601 19.01 17.32 23.15
CA ALA A 601 18.84 18.53 22.34
C ALA A 601 19.65 18.46 21.04
N LYS A 602 20.95 18.14 21.11
CA LYS A 602 21.80 17.92 19.93
C LYS A 602 21.22 16.86 19.01
N ARG A 603 20.77 15.73 19.57
CA ARG A 603 20.18 14.64 18.77
C ARG A 603 18.94 15.11 18.02
N PHE A 604 18.06 15.90 18.64
CA PHE A 604 16.89 16.44 17.97
C PHE A 604 17.26 17.44 16.86
N TYR A 605 18.29 18.27 17.07
CA TYR A 605 18.83 19.14 16.01
C TYR A 605 19.41 18.33 14.85
N ASP A 606 20.22 17.29 15.11
CA ASP A 606 20.77 16.41 14.09
C ASP A 606 19.64 15.69 13.31
N MET A 607 18.59 15.22 14.00
CA MET A 607 17.42 14.61 13.35
C MET A 607 16.67 15.59 12.46
N ALA A 608 16.52 16.86 12.87
CA ALA A 608 15.88 17.89 12.03
C ALA A 608 16.67 18.09 10.71
N LEU A 609 18.01 18.12 10.79
CA LEU A 609 18.90 18.24 9.65
C LEU A 609 18.85 17.04 8.69
N GLU A 610 18.65 15.83 9.22
CA GLU A 610 18.46 14.63 8.41
C GLU A 610 17.13 14.62 7.64
N VAL A 611 16.10 15.28 8.19
CA VAL A 611 14.75 15.29 7.63
C VAL A 611 14.58 16.33 6.52
N SER A 612 15.03 17.57 6.73
CA SER A 612 14.93 18.64 5.73
C SER A 612 16.25 19.36 5.52
N ALA A 613 16.56 19.64 4.25
CA ALA A 613 17.74 20.42 3.88
C ALA A 613 17.62 21.89 4.35
N ASP A 614 16.40 22.43 4.39
CA ASP A 614 16.13 23.80 4.81
C ASP A 614 16.48 24.04 6.29
N ALA A 615 16.46 22.98 7.11
CA ALA A 615 16.88 23.04 8.50
C ALA A 615 18.40 23.21 8.68
N ALA A 616 19.21 23.10 7.61
CA ALA A 616 20.67 23.14 7.71
C ALA A 616 21.21 24.41 8.38
N LEU A 617 20.72 25.59 7.97
CA LEU A 617 21.15 26.87 8.53
C LEU A 617 20.76 27.02 10.02
N PRO A 618 19.48 26.92 10.43
CA PRO A 618 19.12 27.10 11.84
C PRO A 618 19.73 26.04 12.75
N VAL A 619 19.83 24.78 12.32
CA VAL A 619 20.45 23.70 13.10
C VAL A 619 21.94 23.95 13.28
N THR A 620 22.67 24.33 12.23
CA THR A 620 24.12 24.60 12.37
C THR A 620 24.39 25.75 13.33
N LEU A 621 23.59 26.82 13.29
CA LEU A 621 23.67 27.92 14.26
C LEU A 621 23.37 27.44 15.70
N ALA A 622 22.33 26.63 15.88
CA ALA A 622 21.98 26.05 17.18
C ALA A 622 23.08 25.12 17.72
N LEU A 623 23.69 24.29 16.86
CA LEU A 623 24.81 23.44 17.23
C LEU A 623 26.07 24.24 17.57
N VAL A 624 26.39 25.29 16.81
CA VAL A 624 27.50 26.20 17.13
C VAL A 624 27.27 26.84 18.50
N LYS A 625 26.07 27.37 18.75
CA LYS A 625 25.69 27.90 20.07
C LYS A 625 25.85 26.87 21.17
N LEU A 626 25.39 25.63 20.96
CA LEU A 626 25.50 24.54 21.95
C LEU A 626 26.97 24.17 22.21
N THR A 627 27.83 24.19 21.19
CA THR A 627 29.27 23.99 21.38
C THR A 627 29.91 25.13 22.18
N ILE A 628 29.52 26.39 21.94
CA ILE A 628 30.01 27.55 22.70
C ILE A 628 29.60 27.40 24.17
N LEU A 629 28.32 27.08 24.44
CA LEU A 629 27.83 26.86 25.80
C LEU A 629 28.60 25.72 26.51
N PHE A 630 28.80 24.59 25.84
CA PHE A 630 29.56 23.47 26.39
C PHE A 630 31.02 23.86 26.69
N THR A 631 31.65 24.67 25.83
CA THR A 631 33.00 25.18 26.10
C THR A 631 33.02 26.12 27.30
N LEU A 632 32.03 27.02 27.45
CA LEU A 632 31.92 27.96 28.56
C LEU A 632 31.68 27.27 29.90
N GLU A 633 30.85 26.23 29.92
CA GLU A 633 30.59 25.42 31.12
C GLU A 633 31.85 24.66 31.55
N LYS A 634 32.60 24.11 30.57
CA LYS A 634 33.89 23.46 30.82
C LYS A 634 34.97 24.46 31.28
N LEU A 635 34.90 25.70 30.80
CA LEU A 635 35.74 26.81 31.26
C LEU A 635 35.44 27.11 32.73
N GLN A 636 34.17 27.28 33.12
CA GLN A 636 33.74 27.57 34.49
C GLN A 636 34.10 26.49 35.52
N HIS A 637 34.08 25.21 35.12
CA HIS A 637 34.39 24.09 36.02
C HIS A 637 35.87 23.70 36.09
N GLY A 638 36.74 24.29 35.27
CA GLY A 638 38.18 24.03 35.38
C GLY A 638 38.86 24.96 36.39
N GLU A 639 39.93 24.48 37.02
CA GLU A 639 40.70 25.26 38.03
C GLU A 639 41.45 26.50 37.48
N TRP A 640 41.69 26.56 36.17
CA TRP A 640 42.34 27.66 35.43
C TRP A 640 41.71 29.06 35.59
N TRP A 641 40.46 29.19 36.06
CA TRP A 641 39.83 30.51 36.28
C TRP A 641 40.03 31.08 37.70
N ARG A 642 40.72 30.38 38.60
CA ARG A 642 41.15 31.00 39.87
C ARG A 642 42.17 32.10 39.56
N LEU A 643 41.82 33.36 39.81
CA LEU A 643 42.69 34.54 39.65
C LEU A 643 44.08 34.33 40.29
N GLU A 644 44.14 33.61 41.42
CA GLU A 644 45.39 33.22 42.08
C GLU A 644 46.31 32.31 41.24
N PHE A 645 45.76 31.39 40.45
CA PHE A 645 46.56 30.54 39.55
C PHE A 645 47.14 31.38 38.41
N MET A 646 46.36 32.29 37.84
CA MET A 646 46.76 33.10 36.70
C MET A 646 47.80 34.17 37.05
N GLU A 647 47.64 34.84 38.20
CA GLU A 647 48.65 35.77 38.73
C GLU A 647 49.95 35.05 39.11
N SER A 648 49.87 33.82 39.67
CA SER A 648 51.07 33.05 40.05
C SER A 648 51.84 32.46 38.88
N THR A 649 51.17 32.12 37.77
CA THR A 649 51.81 31.48 36.61
C THR A 649 52.24 32.44 35.51
N PHE A 650 51.55 33.57 35.32
CA PHE A 650 51.84 34.51 34.22
C PHE A 650 52.06 35.97 34.66
N GLY A 651 52.00 36.25 35.97
CA GLY A 651 52.25 37.58 36.53
C GLY A 651 51.07 38.55 36.41
N SER A 652 51.23 39.77 36.95
CA SER A 652 50.17 40.77 37.09
C SER A 652 49.60 41.34 35.77
N PHE A 653 50.27 41.11 34.64
CA PHE A 653 49.88 41.60 33.32
C PHE A 653 49.38 40.49 32.38
N TRP A 654 48.90 39.38 32.95
CA TRP A 654 48.38 38.25 32.18
C TRP A 654 47.25 38.65 31.23
N ASP A 655 46.46 39.66 31.60
CA ASP A 655 45.42 40.28 30.78
C ASP A 655 45.97 40.85 29.45
N LEU A 656 47.11 41.55 29.47
CA LEU A 656 47.78 42.09 28.28
C LEU A 656 48.33 40.97 27.38
N TYR A 657 48.85 39.89 27.96
CA TYR A 657 49.35 38.74 27.20
C TYR A 657 48.23 37.95 26.53
N ILE A 658 47.07 37.81 27.17
CA ILE A 658 45.89 37.19 26.54
C ILE A 658 45.34 38.10 25.44
N ILE A 659 45.19 39.39 25.68
CA ILE A 659 44.62 40.33 24.69
C ILE A 659 45.50 40.39 23.44
N THR A 660 46.83 40.41 23.61
CA THR A 660 47.79 40.35 22.49
C THR A 660 47.79 38.98 21.80
N ALA A 661 47.67 37.87 22.54
CA ALA A 661 47.57 36.53 21.96
C ALA A 661 46.25 36.31 21.20
N ILE A 662 45.12 36.82 21.72
CA ILE A 662 43.82 36.77 21.06
C ILE A 662 43.82 37.67 19.83
N GLY A 663 44.33 38.90 19.93
CA GLY A 663 44.50 39.82 18.79
C GLY A 663 45.39 39.24 17.70
N ALA A 664 46.51 38.61 18.06
CA ALA A 664 47.39 37.90 17.13
C ALA A 664 46.74 36.65 16.54
N SER A 665 45.94 35.90 17.31
CA SER A 665 45.21 34.71 16.83
C SER A 665 44.08 35.07 15.87
N ILE A 666 43.41 36.20 16.06
CA ILE A 666 42.37 36.72 15.18
C ILE A 666 43.00 37.28 13.90
N TYR A 667 44.13 38.00 14.01
CA TYR A 667 44.89 38.49 12.85
C TYR A 667 45.47 37.34 12.02
N MET A 668 45.99 36.30 12.67
CA MET A 668 46.46 35.08 12.02
C MET A 668 45.31 34.23 11.44
N ASN A 669 44.13 34.17 12.07
CA ASN A 669 42.97 33.43 11.53
C ASN A 669 42.28 34.16 10.36
N ILE A 670 42.31 35.50 10.31
CA ILE A 670 41.82 36.27 9.16
C ILE A 670 42.80 36.15 7.98
N GLY A 671 44.11 36.08 8.24
CA GLY A 671 45.13 35.78 7.22
C GLY A 671 45.18 34.31 6.76
N THR A 672 44.64 33.37 7.54
CA THR A 672 44.66 31.92 7.25
C THR A 672 43.29 31.31 6.95
N LEU A 673 42.25 32.13 6.79
CA LEU A 673 40.98 31.72 6.17
C LEU A 673 41.13 31.41 4.66
N SER A 674 42.30 31.68 4.07
CA SER A 674 42.62 31.25 2.70
C SER A 674 43.37 29.93 2.61
N LEU A 675 44.10 29.43 3.62
CA LEU A 675 44.82 28.15 3.51
C LEU A 675 45.39 27.69 4.87
N GLN A 676 44.65 26.88 5.63
CA GLN A 676 45.29 25.84 6.47
C GLN A 676 44.31 24.74 6.87
N THR A 677 44.23 23.73 6.00
CA THR A 677 43.88 22.38 6.40
C THR A 677 44.83 21.91 7.50
N ARG A 678 44.30 21.51 8.67
CA ARG A 678 45.06 20.75 9.69
C ARG A 678 45.90 19.67 9.02
N LEU A 679 47.20 19.61 9.34
CA LEU A 679 48.10 18.49 9.03
C LEU A 679 47.69 17.26 9.86
N LYS A 680 46.56 16.66 9.47
CA LYS A 680 46.28 15.25 9.74
C LYS A 680 47.05 14.47 8.67
N SER A 681 47.86 13.49 9.08
CA SER A 681 48.69 12.73 8.13
C SER A 681 47.83 12.17 7.00
N PHE A 682 48.38 12.09 5.78
CA PHE A 682 47.68 11.60 4.58
C PHE A 682 46.89 10.29 4.83
N PHE A 683 47.43 9.41 5.69
CA PHE A 683 46.84 8.14 6.09
C PHE A 683 45.62 8.24 7.02
N THR A 684 45.44 9.34 7.75
CA THR A 684 44.27 9.56 8.62
C THR A 684 43.11 10.30 7.93
N LYS A 685 43.38 10.98 6.81
CA LYS A 685 42.39 11.74 6.03
C LYS A 685 41.68 10.88 4.97
N THR A 686 42.33 9.81 4.52
CA THR A 686 41.82 8.96 3.42
C THR A 686 41.27 7.66 3.98
N SER A 687 40.05 7.29 3.57
CA SER A 687 39.49 5.98 3.89
C SER A 687 40.40 4.88 3.33
N ALA A 688 40.42 3.71 3.98
CA ALA A 688 41.19 2.56 3.49
C ALA A 688 40.88 2.25 2.00
N GLU A 689 39.65 2.51 1.57
CA GLU A 689 39.24 2.40 0.17
C GLU A 689 39.95 3.38 -0.77
N ARG A 690 40.14 4.65 -0.37
CA ARG A 690 40.88 5.64 -1.17
C ARG A 690 42.38 5.30 -1.25
N LEU A 691 42.96 4.78 -0.17
CA LEU A 691 44.35 4.28 -0.15
C LEU A 691 44.52 3.04 -1.04
N TRP A 692 43.57 2.10 -0.99
CA TRP A 692 43.58 0.97 -1.93
C TRP A 692 43.33 1.44 -3.37
N LYS A 693 42.52 2.48 -3.58
CA LYS A 693 42.26 3.03 -4.91
C LYS A 693 43.51 3.64 -5.54
N SER A 694 44.43 4.25 -4.77
CA SER A 694 45.70 4.72 -5.35
C SER A 694 46.57 3.57 -5.87
N VAL A 695 46.61 2.44 -5.15
CA VAL A 695 47.39 1.25 -5.54
C VAL A 695 46.69 0.40 -6.61
N THR A 696 45.36 0.42 -6.63
CA THR A 696 44.55 -0.45 -7.50
C THR A 696 43.94 0.24 -8.72
N SER A 697 43.99 1.57 -8.78
CA SER A 697 43.46 2.32 -9.91
C SER A 697 44.30 2.11 -11.16
N VAL A 698 43.61 1.92 -12.28
CA VAL A 698 44.21 1.85 -13.61
C VAL A 698 43.37 2.77 -14.49
N SER A 699 44.01 3.58 -15.33
CA SER A 699 43.31 4.40 -16.32
C SER A 699 42.46 3.52 -17.25
N ASN A 700 41.39 4.08 -17.84
CA ASN A 700 40.55 3.33 -18.77
C ASN A 700 41.34 2.76 -19.96
N VAL A 701 42.37 3.47 -20.42
CA VAL A 701 43.33 3.00 -21.43
C VAL A 701 44.17 1.82 -20.91
N GLY A 702 44.69 1.89 -19.69
CA GLY A 702 45.43 0.79 -19.07
C GLY A 702 44.56 -0.44 -18.80
N ARG A 703 43.27 -0.25 -18.49
CA ARG A 703 42.29 -1.32 -18.31
C ARG A 703 41.98 -2.04 -19.63
N ARG A 704 41.86 -1.31 -20.74
CA ARG A 704 41.75 -1.88 -22.11
C ARG A 704 43.02 -2.64 -22.54
N LYS A 705 44.20 -2.15 -22.14
CA LYS A 705 45.50 -2.84 -22.35
C LYS A 705 45.77 -3.99 -21.38
N GLY A 706 44.78 -4.42 -20.58
CA GLY A 706 44.91 -5.58 -19.69
C GLY A 706 45.71 -5.35 -18.40
N ARG A 707 46.24 -4.14 -18.14
CA ARG A 707 47.02 -3.82 -16.92
C ARG A 707 46.23 -4.01 -15.62
N ALA A 708 44.90 -3.96 -15.68
CA ALA A 708 44.04 -4.25 -14.53
C ALA A 708 44.09 -5.73 -14.07
N ARG A 709 44.62 -6.65 -14.88
CA ARG A 709 44.75 -8.08 -14.50
C ARG A 709 45.96 -8.36 -13.61
N SER A 710 47.02 -7.55 -13.68
CA SER A 710 48.26 -7.72 -12.91
C SER A 710 48.30 -6.93 -11.59
N VAL A 711 47.29 -6.07 -11.34
CA VAL A 711 47.20 -5.25 -10.13
C VAL A 711 46.88 -6.09 -8.89
N ARG A 712 47.58 -5.83 -7.78
CA ARG A 712 47.30 -6.46 -6.47
C ARG A 712 45.89 -6.11 -6.02
N LYS A 713 45.11 -7.11 -5.61
CA LYS A 713 43.77 -6.89 -5.05
C LYS A 713 43.87 -6.31 -3.64
N ALA A 714 42.92 -5.43 -3.30
CA ALA A 714 42.80 -4.90 -1.95
C ALA A 714 42.62 -6.03 -0.93
N LYS A 715 43.48 -6.06 0.09
CA LYS A 715 43.34 -6.96 1.25
C LYS A 715 42.41 -6.31 2.26
N ASP A 716 41.38 -7.03 2.66
CA ASP A 716 40.49 -6.62 3.73
C ASP A 716 41.13 -6.94 5.09
N LEU A 717 41.55 -5.89 5.80
CA LEU A 717 42.20 -6.00 7.12
C LEU A 717 41.19 -6.30 8.24
N ASN A 718 39.90 -6.04 8.01
CA ASN A 718 38.83 -6.24 8.99
C ASN A 718 38.33 -7.69 8.96
N ARG A 719 38.77 -8.49 7.97
CA ARG A 719 38.40 -9.89 7.82
C ARG A 719 38.84 -10.71 9.04
N GLY A 720 37.88 -11.35 9.69
CA GLY A 720 38.09 -12.18 10.90
C GLY A 720 38.03 -11.40 12.22
N GLN A 721 37.84 -10.08 12.19
CA GLN A 721 37.60 -9.31 13.42
C GLN A 721 36.17 -9.48 13.90
N THR A 722 36.02 -9.95 15.14
CA THR A 722 34.74 -10.02 15.86
C THR A 722 34.64 -8.86 16.82
N ILE A 723 33.46 -8.25 16.92
CA ILE A 723 33.18 -7.14 17.84
C ILE A 723 33.45 -7.61 19.28
N GLY A 724 34.23 -6.83 20.04
CA GLY A 724 34.63 -7.17 21.42
C GLY A 724 35.97 -7.86 21.57
N SER A 725 36.58 -8.34 20.48
CA SER A 725 37.93 -8.90 20.54
C SER A 725 38.92 -8.04 19.76
N GLY A 726 39.81 -7.37 20.49
CA GLY A 726 40.87 -6.55 19.94
C GLY A 726 42.22 -7.28 19.90
N LYS A 727 43.29 -6.50 19.70
CA LYS A 727 44.68 -6.96 19.87
C LYS A 727 44.96 -7.38 21.32
N ILE A 728 44.27 -6.73 22.26
CA ILE A 728 44.23 -7.12 23.67
C ILE A 728 43.09 -8.13 23.82
N ASN A 729 43.41 -9.33 24.30
CA ASN A 729 42.44 -10.40 24.48
C ASN A 729 41.57 -10.10 25.72
N THR A 730 40.35 -9.60 25.53
CA THR A 730 39.45 -9.19 26.61
C THR A 730 38.07 -9.82 26.44
N LEU A 731 37.49 -10.28 27.56
CA LEU A 731 36.10 -10.68 27.66
C LEU A 731 35.28 -9.47 28.12
N TRP A 732 34.38 -9.01 27.26
CA TRP A 732 33.39 -7.97 27.55
C TRP A 732 32.03 -8.63 27.78
N PRO A 733 31.48 -8.53 29.00
CA PRO A 733 30.11 -8.94 29.30
C PRO A 733 29.13 -8.20 28.38
N GLY A 734 28.29 -8.94 27.66
CA GLY A 734 27.31 -8.42 26.71
C GLY A 734 27.81 -8.20 25.28
N LEU A 735 29.13 -8.17 25.04
CA LEU A 735 29.69 -8.02 23.69
C LEU A 735 30.18 -9.36 23.10
N ASN A 736 31.09 -10.04 23.82
CA ASN A 736 31.69 -11.31 23.42
C ASN A 736 31.59 -12.40 24.49
N SER A 737 31.03 -12.09 25.66
CA SER A 737 30.62 -13.06 26.69
C SER A 737 29.20 -12.73 27.18
N ALA A 738 28.47 -13.69 27.74
CA ALA A 738 27.13 -13.45 28.26
C ALA A 738 27.18 -12.45 29.44
N LEU A 739 26.17 -11.58 29.56
CA LEU A 739 26.04 -10.61 30.66
C LEU A 739 25.93 -11.30 32.03
N THR A 740 25.27 -12.45 32.06
CA THR A 740 25.02 -13.24 33.27
C THR A 740 25.36 -14.71 33.03
N ILE A 741 26.00 -15.34 34.03
CA ILE A 741 26.10 -16.79 34.15
C ILE A 741 25.52 -17.14 35.52
N GLY A 742 24.31 -17.72 35.55
CA GLY A 742 23.53 -17.88 36.78
C GLY A 742 23.00 -16.53 37.32
N ARG A 743 23.19 -16.25 38.61
CA ARG A 743 22.72 -15.02 39.28
C ARG A 743 23.77 -13.90 39.40
N GLN A 744 25.00 -14.11 38.92
CA GLN A 744 26.09 -13.13 39.02
C GLN A 744 26.31 -12.41 37.69
N MET A 745 26.41 -11.08 37.77
CA MET A 745 26.85 -10.21 36.67
C MET A 745 28.37 -10.31 36.53
N LEU A 746 28.86 -10.51 35.31
CA LEU A 746 30.30 -10.59 35.05
C LEU A 746 30.91 -9.21 34.80
N GLU A 747 32.15 -9.04 35.23
CA GLU A 747 32.99 -7.87 34.91
C GLU A 747 33.92 -8.17 33.72
N PRO A 748 34.45 -7.12 33.03
CA PRO A 748 35.41 -7.31 31.95
C PRO A 748 36.69 -8.01 32.45
N LYS A 749 37.11 -9.11 31.79
CA LYS A 749 38.31 -9.87 32.17
C LYS A 749 39.35 -9.86 31.05
N TYR A 750 40.59 -9.53 31.39
CA TYR A 750 41.74 -9.68 30.49
C TYR A 750 42.19 -11.15 30.45
N LEU A 751 42.30 -11.70 29.26
CA LEU A 751 42.81 -13.05 29.02
C LEU A 751 44.28 -12.97 28.56
N PRO A 752 45.07 -14.05 28.76
CA PRO A 752 46.41 -14.11 28.22
C PRO A 752 46.41 -13.96 26.68
N PRO A 753 47.49 -13.41 26.10
CA PRO A 753 47.61 -13.25 24.66
C PRO A 753 47.60 -14.62 23.95
N ASP A 754 46.78 -14.74 22.91
CA ASP A 754 46.63 -15.96 22.11
C ASP A 754 47.34 -15.79 20.74
N PRO A 755 48.61 -16.21 20.61
CA PRO A 755 49.38 -16.02 19.38
C PRO A 755 48.86 -16.90 18.23
N GLU A 756 48.22 -18.03 18.52
CA GLU A 756 47.64 -18.88 17.48
C GLU A 756 46.49 -18.19 16.77
N ARG A 757 45.70 -17.42 17.51
CA ARG A 757 44.61 -16.61 16.96
C ARG A 757 45.13 -15.55 16.00
N GLU A 758 46.19 -14.84 16.35
CA GLU A 758 46.81 -13.85 15.46
C GLU A 758 47.34 -14.50 14.18
N GLN A 759 47.99 -15.66 14.28
CA GLN A 759 48.43 -16.43 13.12
C GLN A 759 47.26 -16.93 12.26
N LYS A 760 46.15 -17.37 12.87
CA LYS A 760 44.92 -17.73 12.15
C LYS A 760 44.31 -16.52 11.42
N LEU A 761 44.30 -15.35 12.06
CA LEU A 761 43.83 -14.10 11.44
C LEU A 761 44.72 -13.68 10.26
N LEU A 762 46.04 -13.80 10.38
CA LEU A 762 46.99 -13.54 9.30
C LEU A 762 46.78 -14.51 8.13
N LYS A 763 46.68 -15.82 8.41
CA LYS A 763 46.36 -16.84 7.40
C LYS A 763 45.02 -16.55 6.71
N LEU A 764 43.98 -16.18 7.47
CA LEU A 764 42.67 -15.79 6.91
C LEU A 764 42.73 -14.54 6.02
N ARG A 765 43.58 -13.57 6.37
CA ARG A 765 43.82 -12.34 5.60
C ARG A 765 44.67 -12.58 4.35
N GLU A 766 45.48 -13.63 4.33
CA GLU A 766 46.30 -14.04 3.17
C GLU A 766 45.51 -14.86 2.13
N VAL A 767 44.45 -15.56 2.55
CA VAL A 767 43.59 -16.35 1.65
C VAL A 767 42.78 -15.43 0.73
N THR A 768 43.29 -15.20 -0.48
CA THR A 768 42.65 -14.35 -1.52
C THR A 768 41.61 -15.07 -2.38
N ARG A 769 41.54 -16.41 -2.33
CA ARG A 769 40.51 -17.22 -3.01
C ARG A 769 39.83 -18.14 -2.01
N VAL A 770 38.52 -17.97 -1.83
CA VAL A 770 37.69 -18.93 -1.09
C VAL A 770 37.42 -20.10 -2.01
N SER A 771 38.11 -21.23 -1.84
CA SER A 771 37.56 -22.50 -2.31
C SER A 771 36.31 -22.79 -1.48
N ARG A 772 35.15 -22.93 -2.14
CA ARG A 772 33.89 -23.24 -1.44
C ARG A 772 34.10 -24.51 -0.60
N LEU A 773 33.89 -24.43 0.71
CA LEU A 773 33.86 -25.59 1.60
C LEU A 773 32.86 -26.60 1.04
N LYS A 774 33.34 -27.79 0.65
CA LYS A 774 32.49 -28.89 0.18
C LYS A 774 32.01 -29.66 1.43
N LEU A 775 30.69 -29.67 1.68
CA LEU A 775 30.08 -30.47 2.76
C LEU A 775 30.38 -31.97 2.59
N HIS A 776 30.24 -32.79 3.64
CA HIS A 776 30.37 -34.25 3.52
C HIS A 776 29.22 -34.84 2.66
N PRO A 777 29.44 -35.87 1.80
CA PRO A 777 28.39 -36.42 0.92
C PRO A 777 27.07 -36.79 1.61
N LEU A 778 27.12 -37.29 2.85
CA LEU A 778 25.93 -37.64 3.64
C LEU A 778 25.09 -36.43 4.08
N GLU A 779 25.72 -35.26 4.21
CA GLU A 779 25.05 -34.02 4.60
C GLU A 779 24.60 -33.17 3.41
N ARG A 780 25.01 -33.53 2.19
CA ARG A 780 24.64 -32.80 0.98
C ARG A 780 23.21 -33.14 0.58
N GLY A 781 22.45 -32.11 0.22
CA GLY A 781 21.23 -32.29 -0.55
C GLY A 781 21.51 -32.48 -2.04
N TRP A 782 20.46 -32.58 -2.86
CA TRP A 782 20.59 -32.79 -4.31
C TRP A 782 21.25 -31.62 -5.06
N SER A 783 21.42 -30.46 -4.42
CA SER A 783 22.13 -29.29 -4.98
C SER A 783 23.57 -29.15 -4.47
N GLY A 784 24.13 -30.18 -3.85
CA GLY A 784 25.50 -30.20 -3.36
C GLY A 784 25.68 -29.32 -2.12
N THR A 785 26.24 -28.11 -2.28
CA THR A 785 26.51 -27.19 -1.17
C THR A 785 25.29 -26.36 -0.74
N SER A 786 24.23 -26.33 -1.55
CA SER A 786 23.00 -25.59 -1.22
C SER A 786 22.09 -26.45 -0.33
N LEU A 787 21.27 -25.80 0.49
CA LEU A 787 20.34 -26.47 1.42
C LEU A 787 19.25 -27.29 0.72
N LYS A 788 19.07 -27.18 -0.61
CA LYS A 788 17.99 -27.90 -1.30
C LYS A 788 18.21 -29.41 -1.26
N GLY A 789 17.25 -30.14 -0.71
CA GLY A 789 17.28 -31.58 -0.47
C GLY A 789 18.06 -31.98 0.78
N ARG A 790 18.52 -31.03 1.61
CA ARG A 790 19.21 -31.34 2.88
C ARG A 790 18.19 -31.72 3.96
N LYS A 791 18.49 -32.76 4.72
CA LYS A 791 17.74 -33.18 5.92
C LYS A 791 18.29 -32.38 7.12
N LEU A 792 17.46 -31.57 7.79
CA LEU A 792 17.90 -30.62 8.84
C LEU A 792 17.65 -31.11 10.28
N GLY A 793 17.22 -32.35 10.48
CA GLY A 793 16.86 -32.90 11.80
C GLY A 793 15.42 -32.56 12.20
N PRO A 794 14.99 -32.90 13.44
CA PRO A 794 13.67 -32.53 13.95
C PRO A 794 13.56 -31.01 14.17
N PRO A 795 12.34 -30.44 14.07
CA PRO A 795 12.13 -29.03 14.39
C PRO A 795 12.33 -28.79 15.90
N PRO A 796 12.83 -27.61 16.32
CA PRO A 796 12.99 -27.29 17.73
C PRO A 796 11.63 -27.20 18.45
N CYS A 797 11.48 -27.89 19.58
CA CYS A 797 10.30 -27.81 20.45
C CYS A 797 10.26 -26.49 21.24
N ILE A 798 9.04 -25.96 21.44
CA ILE A 798 8.79 -24.79 22.31
C ILE A 798 8.49 -25.22 23.75
N ALA A 799 8.08 -26.47 23.96
CA ALA A 799 7.81 -27.05 25.27
C ALA A 799 8.68 -28.31 25.49
N GLU A 800 9.21 -28.49 26.70
CA GLU A 800 10.18 -29.55 27.05
C GLU A 800 9.58 -30.97 27.10
N GLN A 801 8.27 -31.15 26.86
CA GLN A 801 7.55 -32.41 27.12
C GLN A 801 7.12 -33.22 25.87
N GLU A 802 7.55 -32.87 24.66
CA GLU A 802 7.12 -33.59 23.45
C GLU A 802 8.28 -34.24 22.66
N ASN A 803 8.13 -35.53 22.33
CA ASN A 803 9.05 -36.34 21.53
C ASN A 803 9.12 -35.88 20.06
N SER A 804 9.85 -34.79 19.77
CA SER A 804 10.06 -34.29 18.40
C SER A 804 10.99 -35.13 17.53
N ASP A 805 11.73 -36.06 18.13
CA ASP A 805 12.74 -36.88 17.43
C ASP A 805 12.20 -37.70 16.26
N GLN A 806 10.89 -37.96 16.24
CA GLN A 806 10.23 -38.69 15.15
C GLN A 806 10.07 -37.85 13.87
N PHE A 807 10.06 -36.52 13.97
CA PHE A 807 9.87 -35.64 12.81
C PHE A 807 11.19 -35.39 12.07
N LYS A 808 11.13 -35.46 10.74
CA LYS A 808 12.24 -35.12 9.85
C LYS A 808 11.89 -33.88 9.05
N THR A 809 12.82 -32.93 8.95
CA THR A 809 12.66 -31.72 8.14
C THR A 809 13.52 -31.80 6.87
N VAL A 810 12.93 -31.50 5.71
CA VAL A 810 13.62 -31.43 4.42
C VAL A 810 13.37 -30.08 3.77
N VAL A 811 14.44 -29.41 3.34
CA VAL A 811 14.34 -28.15 2.61
C VAL A 811 14.18 -28.41 1.12
N LEU A 812 13.06 -28.00 0.53
CA LEU A 812 12.78 -28.17 -0.90
C LEU A 812 13.35 -27.03 -1.74
N GLU A 813 13.20 -25.78 -1.26
CA GLU A 813 13.65 -24.60 -1.99
C GLU A 813 14.26 -23.54 -1.09
N THR A 814 15.33 -22.93 -1.60
CA THR A 814 15.98 -21.75 -1.03
C THR A 814 16.09 -20.67 -2.10
N LYS A 815 15.49 -19.50 -1.86
CA LYS A 815 15.50 -18.34 -2.77
C LYS A 815 16.03 -17.12 -2.04
N ALA A 816 17.00 -16.41 -2.62
CA ALA A 816 17.40 -15.09 -2.15
C ALA A 816 16.59 -14.04 -2.89
N VAL A 817 15.67 -13.38 -2.20
CA VAL A 817 14.84 -12.29 -2.74
C VAL A 817 15.48 -10.97 -2.33
N ARG A 818 15.66 -10.07 -3.28
CA ARG A 818 16.09 -8.69 -3.02
C ARG A 818 14.93 -7.79 -3.34
N HIS A 819 14.60 -6.89 -2.42
CA HIS A 819 13.57 -5.89 -2.64
C HIS A 819 14.08 -4.53 -2.18
N MET A 820 13.73 -3.50 -2.92
CA MET A 820 14.01 -2.12 -2.52
C MET A 820 13.03 -1.72 -1.45
N THR A 821 13.56 -1.24 -0.34
CA THR A 821 12.79 -0.62 0.74
C THR A 821 13.18 0.84 0.83
N ALA A 822 12.21 1.72 1.08
CA ALA A 822 12.44 3.16 1.17
C ALA A 822 13.41 3.54 2.31
N ARG A 823 13.53 2.71 3.36
CA ARG A 823 14.35 2.99 4.56
C ARG A 823 15.72 2.31 4.57
N LEU A 824 15.84 1.06 4.13
CA LEU A 824 17.08 0.26 4.24
C LEU A 824 17.76 0.02 2.88
N GLY A 825 17.23 0.62 1.81
CA GLY A 825 17.68 0.34 0.46
C GLY A 825 17.40 -1.11 0.04
N GLN A 826 18.36 -1.76 -0.61
CA GLN A 826 18.18 -3.13 -1.13
C GLN A 826 18.28 -4.16 0.01
N VAL A 827 17.14 -4.62 0.50
CA VAL A 827 17.06 -5.66 1.54
C VAL A 827 17.07 -7.04 0.90
N LYS A 828 18.07 -7.86 1.28
CA LYS A 828 18.19 -9.26 0.87
C LYS A 828 17.54 -10.17 1.92
N ARG A 829 16.44 -10.82 1.56
CA ARG A 829 15.77 -11.85 2.35
C ARG A 829 16.04 -13.23 1.78
N ILE A 830 16.27 -14.23 2.62
CA ILE A 830 16.31 -15.63 2.20
C ILE A 830 14.94 -16.24 2.51
N SER A 831 14.23 -16.67 1.48
CA SER A 831 13.01 -17.44 1.57
C SER A 831 13.35 -18.93 1.51
N LEU A 832 12.84 -19.69 2.47
CA LEU A 832 12.98 -21.13 2.57
C LEU A 832 11.61 -21.79 2.46
N LEU A 833 11.52 -22.86 1.69
CA LEU A 833 10.37 -23.77 1.64
C LEU A 833 10.84 -25.12 2.20
N ALA A 834 10.27 -25.51 3.34
CA ALA A 834 10.60 -26.76 4.02
C ALA A 834 9.32 -27.55 4.30
N VAL A 835 9.46 -28.88 4.27
CA VAL A 835 8.41 -29.83 4.62
C VAL A 835 8.89 -30.64 5.82
N VAL A 836 7.97 -30.89 6.74
CA VAL A 836 8.20 -31.64 7.97
C VAL A 836 7.24 -32.82 7.99
N GLY A 837 7.70 -34.01 8.36
CA GLY A 837 6.83 -35.17 8.51
C GLY A 837 7.47 -36.28 9.35
N ASN A 838 6.65 -37.18 9.87
CA ASN A 838 7.07 -38.26 10.78
C ASN A 838 7.14 -39.65 10.12
N GLY A 839 6.86 -39.76 8.83
CA GLY A 839 6.81 -41.04 8.09
C GLY A 839 5.56 -41.87 8.35
N ASN A 840 4.62 -41.38 9.17
CA ASN A 840 3.38 -42.06 9.56
C ASN A 840 2.13 -41.26 9.16
N GLY A 841 2.12 -40.69 7.96
CA GLY A 841 1.00 -39.95 7.41
C GLY A 841 0.88 -38.49 7.89
N LEU A 842 1.57 -38.08 8.97
CA LEU A 842 1.55 -36.69 9.42
C LEU A 842 2.63 -35.87 8.72
N ALA A 843 2.20 -34.85 7.98
CA ALA A 843 3.10 -33.90 7.31
C ALA A 843 2.57 -32.47 7.32
N ALA A 844 3.49 -31.51 7.34
CA ALA A 844 3.22 -30.08 7.32
C ALA A 844 4.09 -29.35 6.28
N SER A 845 3.51 -28.36 5.60
CA SER A 845 4.19 -27.48 4.65
C SER A 845 4.16 -26.03 5.16
N ASN A 846 5.32 -25.52 5.56
CA ASN A 846 5.56 -24.20 6.19
C ASN A 846 4.79 -23.95 7.50
N MET A 847 5.53 -23.57 8.56
CA MET A 847 5.04 -23.41 9.95
C MET A 847 4.42 -24.71 10.49
N ALA A 848 5.28 -25.63 10.94
CA ALA A 848 4.92 -26.99 11.34
C ALA A 848 3.77 -27.08 12.36
N ALA A 849 3.70 -26.15 13.32
CA ALA A 849 2.65 -26.15 14.36
C ALA A 849 1.26 -25.68 13.87
N LYS A 850 1.17 -24.89 12.79
CA LYS A 850 -0.10 -24.29 12.34
C LYS A 850 -0.80 -25.04 11.20
N ARG A 851 -0.09 -25.94 10.52
CA ARG A 851 -0.53 -26.56 9.25
C ARG A 851 -0.17 -28.04 9.16
N LEU A 852 -0.28 -28.76 10.27
CA LEU A 852 -0.14 -30.21 10.31
C LEU A 852 -1.36 -30.85 9.65
N ARG A 853 -1.13 -31.81 8.75
CA ARG A 853 -2.19 -32.54 8.05
C ARG A 853 -1.90 -34.04 8.14
N TYR A 854 -2.95 -34.82 8.38
CA TYR A 854 -2.90 -36.27 8.29
C TYR A 854 -3.26 -36.67 6.86
N ILE A 855 -2.40 -37.49 6.24
CA ILE A 855 -2.60 -38.05 4.91
C ILE A 855 -2.78 -39.55 5.10
N GLU A 856 -3.98 -40.03 4.74
CA GLU A 856 -4.30 -41.44 4.77
C GLU A 856 -3.54 -42.18 3.68
N ARG A 857 -3.13 -43.42 3.98
CA ARG A 857 -2.34 -44.27 3.08
C ARG A 857 -3.03 -45.61 2.98
N PHE A 858 -3.18 -46.11 1.76
CA PHE A 858 -3.68 -47.45 1.52
C PHE A 858 -2.58 -48.46 1.86
N ASP A 859 -2.92 -49.46 2.69
CA ASP A 859 -2.03 -50.50 3.19
C ASP A 859 -0.65 -49.97 3.67
N ASN A 860 -0.65 -48.77 4.26
CA ASN A 860 0.54 -48.05 4.75
C ASN A 860 1.70 -47.90 3.73
N HIS A 861 1.46 -48.08 2.43
CA HIS A 861 2.52 -48.03 1.41
C HIS A 861 2.19 -47.16 0.19
N THR A 862 0.91 -46.93 -0.13
CA THR A 862 0.44 -46.21 -1.34
C THR A 862 -0.71 -45.23 -1.06
N ILE A 863 -1.19 -44.58 -2.12
CA ILE A 863 -2.39 -43.72 -2.14
C ILE A 863 -3.63 -44.54 -2.53
N TYR A 864 -4.83 -44.09 -2.15
CA TYR A 864 -6.09 -44.78 -2.47
C TYR A 864 -6.51 -44.66 -3.94
N GLN A 865 -6.42 -43.47 -4.51
CA GLN A 865 -6.92 -43.20 -5.87
C GLN A 865 -5.87 -42.50 -6.71
N ASP A 866 -5.86 -42.81 -8.01
CA ASP A 866 -5.15 -42.04 -9.01
C ASP A 866 -5.76 -40.63 -9.06
N PHE A 867 -4.94 -39.60 -9.02
CA PHE A 867 -5.44 -38.23 -9.01
C PHE A 867 -4.66 -37.30 -9.92
N TRP A 868 -5.39 -36.34 -10.47
CA TRP A 868 -4.86 -35.17 -11.13
C TRP A 868 -4.97 -33.96 -10.19
N ALA A 869 -3.92 -33.15 -10.13
CA ALA A 869 -3.94 -31.91 -9.38
C ALA A 869 -3.17 -30.80 -10.09
N GLU A 870 -3.76 -29.61 -10.16
CA GLU A 870 -3.18 -28.43 -10.78
C GLU A 870 -2.98 -27.30 -9.76
N CYS A 871 -1.87 -26.60 -9.88
CA CYS A 871 -1.68 -25.33 -9.22
C CYS A 871 -0.92 -24.39 -10.16
N ARG A 872 -1.54 -23.28 -10.57
CA ARG A 872 -0.99 -22.38 -11.60
C ARG A 872 -0.72 -23.17 -12.88
N SER A 873 0.52 -23.15 -13.40
CA SER A 873 0.92 -23.87 -14.62
C SER A 873 1.60 -25.22 -14.36
N THR A 874 1.54 -25.75 -13.13
CA THR A 874 2.07 -27.09 -12.81
C THR A 874 0.93 -28.07 -12.58
N GLN A 875 0.93 -29.14 -13.36
CA GLN A 875 -0.03 -30.23 -13.28
C GLN A 875 0.67 -31.50 -12.82
N ILE A 876 0.03 -32.28 -11.97
CA ILE A 876 0.57 -33.51 -11.41
C ILE A 876 -0.44 -34.62 -11.65
N PHE A 877 0.04 -35.73 -12.21
CA PHE A 877 -0.70 -36.97 -12.37
C PHE A 877 -0.02 -38.01 -11.48
N ALA A 878 -0.70 -38.43 -10.42
CA ALA A 878 -0.20 -39.42 -9.47
C ALA A 878 -0.96 -40.73 -9.64
N GLN A 879 -0.22 -41.84 -9.69
CA GLN A 879 -0.76 -43.18 -9.90
C GLN A 879 -0.30 -44.13 -8.80
N ARG A 880 -1.23 -44.92 -8.25
CA ARG A 880 -0.94 -46.00 -7.29
C ARG A 880 -0.12 -47.10 -7.97
N MET A 881 0.77 -47.73 -7.21
CA MET A 881 1.67 -48.77 -7.70
C MET A 881 1.81 -49.87 -6.66
N PRO A 882 1.94 -51.15 -7.05
CA PRO A 882 2.01 -52.26 -6.11
C PRO A 882 3.26 -52.22 -5.22
N GLU A 883 3.26 -53.06 -4.18
CA GLU A 883 4.36 -53.14 -3.24
C GLU A 883 5.68 -53.52 -3.94
N GLY A 884 6.78 -52.85 -3.59
CA GLY A 884 8.09 -53.06 -4.20
C GLY A 884 8.39 -52.23 -5.46
N TYR A 885 7.44 -51.49 -6.03
CA TYR A 885 7.67 -50.63 -7.21
C TYR A 885 8.61 -49.45 -6.92
N GLY A 886 8.53 -48.89 -5.71
CA GLY A 886 9.27 -47.72 -5.25
C GLY A 886 8.71 -46.37 -5.74
N LEU A 887 9.40 -45.28 -5.39
CA LEU A 887 9.00 -43.91 -5.77
C LEU A 887 9.63 -43.48 -7.10
N ARG A 888 8.78 -43.32 -8.14
CA ARG A 888 9.16 -42.78 -9.46
C ARG A 888 8.46 -41.46 -9.73
N CYS A 889 9.01 -40.38 -9.17
CA CYS A 889 8.46 -39.05 -9.27
C CYS A 889 9.55 -37.97 -9.25
N HIS A 890 9.16 -36.70 -9.43
CA HIS A 890 10.07 -35.57 -9.29
C HIS A 890 10.75 -35.59 -7.91
N ARG A 891 12.05 -35.26 -7.83
CA ARG A 891 12.84 -35.38 -6.59
C ARG A 891 12.19 -34.77 -5.34
N ALA A 892 11.57 -33.58 -5.46
CA ALA A 892 10.86 -32.97 -4.34
C ALA A 892 9.62 -33.75 -3.88
N LEU A 893 8.89 -34.36 -4.81
CA LEU A 893 7.78 -35.26 -4.47
C LEU A 893 8.30 -36.51 -3.78
N LYS A 894 9.45 -37.04 -4.22
CA LYS A 894 10.11 -38.17 -3.57
C LYS A 894 10.42 -37.88 -2.10
N SER A 895 11.00 -36.72 -1.79
CA SER A 895 11.23 -36.34 -0.37
C SER A 895 9.94 -36.13 0.41
N ILE A 896 8.87 -35.64 -0.22
CA ILE A 896 7.58 -35.49 0.47
C ILE A 896 6.99 -36.87 0.77
N CYS A 897 7.03 -37.80 -0.19
CA CYS A 897 6.58 -39.17 0.01
C CYS A 897 7.38 -39.88 1.10
N GLU A 898 8.71 -39.69 1.16
CA GLU A 898 9.55 -40.20 2.26
C GLU A 898 9.13 -39.64 3.63
N LEU A 899 8.73 -38.37 3.71
CA LEU A 899 8.28 -37.72 4.95
C LEU A 899 6.86 -38.08 5.36
N VAL A 900 5.98 -38.35 4.40
CA VAL A 900 4.61 -38.82 4.63
C VAL A 900 4.61 -40.32 4.93
N GLY A 901 5.58 -41.07 4.39
CA GLY A 901 5.68 -42.52 4.47
C GLY A 901 4.94 -43.25 3.35
N ILE A 902 4.85 -42.65 2.16
CA ILE A 902 4.41 -43.32 0.93
C ILE A 902 5.63 -43.99 0.30
N LYS A 903 5.56 -45.31 0.08
CA LYS A 903 6.68 -46.13 -0.42
C LYS A 903 6.61 -46.37 -1.93
N ASN A 904 5.42 -46.57 -2.47
CA ASN A 904 5.23 -46.94 -3.88
C ASN A 904 4.28 -45.91 -4.54
N LEU A 905 4.79 -45.20 -5.55
CA LEU A 905 4.03 -44.17 -6.25
C LEU A 905 4.73 -43.82 -7.58
N TYR A 906 3.95 -43.74 -8.65
CA TYR A 906 4.39 -43.08 -9.88
C TYR A 906 3.74 -41.69 -9.96
N ALA A 907 4.52 -40.63 -10.14
CA ALA A 907 3.94 -39.30 -10.34
C ALA A 907 4.64 -38.54 -11.44
N LYS A 908 3.87 -38.17 -12.46
CA LYS A 908 4.31 -37.37 -13.59
C LYS A 908 3.92 -35.91 -13.38
N VAL A 909 4.87 -35.01 -13.59
CA VAL A 909 4.64 -33.56 -13.49
C VAL A 909 4.72 -32.96 -14.88
N GLU A 910 3.69 -32.23 -15.28
CA GLU A 910 3.64 -31.44 -16.51
C GLU A 910 3.67 -29.94 -16.18
N GLY A 911 4.28 -29.14 -17.06
CA GLY A 911 4.49 -27.70 -16.83
C GLY A 911 5.77 -27.33 -16.06
N ASN A 912 5.73 -26.26 -15.26
CA ASN A 912 6.94 -25.67 -14.66
C ASN A 912 7.48 -26.42 -13.43
N THR A 913 8.33 -27.41 -13.66
CA THR A 913 8.96 -28.23 -12.60
C THR A 913 9.90 -27.48 -11.66
N ARG A 914 10.27 -26.22 -11.96
CA ARG A 914 11.15 -25.40 -11.10
C ARG A 914 10.41 -24.64 -10.01
N CYS A 915 9.08 -24.51 -10.11
CA CYS A 915 8.27 -23.83 -9.10
C CYS A 915 7.86 -24.80 -7.98
N TYR A 916 8.74 -25.01 -6.98
CA TYR A 916 8.47 -25.94 -5.88
C TYR A 916 7.24 -25.59 -5.04
N GLN A 917 6.87 -24.31 -4.94
CA GLN A 917 5.66 -23.88 -4.23
C GLN A 917 4.38 -24.36 -4.92
N SER A 918 4.29 -24.22 -6.24
CA SER A 918 3.13 -24.70 -7.01
C SER A 918 3.09 -26.22 -7.04
N LEU A 919 4.25 -26.86 -7.23
CA LEU A 919 4.39 -28.31 -7.23
C LEU A 919 4.00 -28.95 -5.88
N THR A 920 4.45 -28.37 -4.75
CA THR A 920 4.08 -28.86 -3.42
C THR A 920 2.60 -28.65 -3.13
N LYS A 921 2.05 -27.47 -3.47
CA LYS A 921 0.64 -27.17 -3.24
C LYS A 921 -0.27 -28.09 -4.06
N ALA A 922 -0.01 -28.27 -5.36
CA ALA A 922 -0.77 -29.19 -6.19
C ALA A 922 -0.75 -30.61 -5.62
N PHE A 923 0.44 -31.11 -5.23
CA PHE A 923 0.58 -32.47 -4.71
C PHE A 923 -0.16 -32.68 -3.38
N PHE A 924 -0.02 -31.74 -2.42
CA PHE A 924 -0.74 -31.83 -1.15
C PHE A 924 -2.25 -31.69 -1.33
N THR A 925 -2.73 -30.86 -2.26
CA THR A 925 -4.17 -30.79 -2.57
C THR A 925 -4.68 -32.13 -3.06
N GLY A 926 -3.97 -32.78 -4.00
CA GLY A 926 -4.38 -34.08 -4.51
C GLY A 926 -4.30 -35.21 -3.46
N LEU A 927 -3.31 -35.19 -2.56
CA LEU A 927 -3.23 -36.16 -1.46
C LEU A 927 -4.36 -36.02 -0.43
N LEU A 928 -4.91 -34.82 -0.24
CA LEU A 928 -5.95 -34.57 0.76
C LEU A 928 -7.36 -34.76 0.22
N ASN A 929 -7.53 -34.71 -1.10
CA ASN A 929 -8.80 -34.94 -1.77
C ASN A 929 -9.06 -36.44 -2.02
N GLN A 930 -8.34 -37.34 -1.33
CA GLN A 930 -8.52 -38.78 -1.48
C GLN A 930 -9.78 -39.24 -0.75
N GLU A 931 -10.55 -40.10 -1.42
CA GLU A 931 -11.64 -40.85 -0.80
C GLU A 931 -11.12 -42.25 -0.45
N THR A 932 -11.50 -42.77 0.71
CA THR A 932 -11.19 -44.17 1.04
C THR A 932 -12.09 -45.12 0.25
N TYR A 933 -11.64 -46.36 0.02
CA TYR A 933 -12.47 -47.35 -0.66
C TYR A 933 -13.80 -47.62 0.07
N GLN A 934 -13.82 -47.45 1.39
CA GLN A 934 -15.03 -47.55 2.19
C GLN A 934 -16.02 -46.42 1.85
N GLN A 935 -15.54 -45.17 1.86
CA GLN A 935 -16.35 -44.01 1.46
C GLN A 935 -16.87 -44.13 0.02
N LEU A 936 -16.05 -44.69 -0.89
CA LEU A 936 -16.46 -44.95 -2.27
C LEU A 936 -17.57 -46.01 -2.36
N ALA A 937 -17.43 -47.13 -1.64
CA ALA A 937 -18.42 -48.19 -1.58
C ALA A 937 -19.76 -47.69 -1.03
N ASP A 938 -19.72 -46.89 0.04
CA ASP A 938 -20.90 -46.29 0.67
C ASP A 938 -21.59 -45.31 -0.29
N ARG A 939 -20.83 -44.44 -0.97
CA ARG A 939 -21.38 -43.45 -1.91
C ARG A 939 -22.03 -44.09 -3.13
N LYS A 940 -21.41 -45.11 -3.72
CA LYS A 940 -21.89 -45.77 -4.94
C LYS A 940 -22.86 -46.92 -4.68
N ARG A 941 -22.95 -47.40 -3.44
CA ARG A 941 -23.71 -48.60 -3.04
C ARG A 941 -23.31 -49.84 -3.85
N LEU A 942 -22.01 -49.94 -4.16
CA LEU A 942 -21.41 -51.00 -4.95
C LEU A 942 -20.19 -51.60 -4.22
N LEU A 943 -19.85 -52.84 -4.58
CA LEU A 943 -18.63 -53.50 -4.08
C LEU A 943 -17.41 -52.94 -4.79
N VAL A 944 -16.38 -52.53 -4.03
CA VAL A 944 -15.08 -52.16 -4.60
C VAL A 944 -14.22 -53.41 -4.71
N VAL A 945 -13.84 -53.77 -5.93
CA VAL A 945 -13.09 -55.00 -6.24
C VAL A 945 -11.73 -54.65 -6.83
N GLU A 946 -10.68 -55.30 -6.36
CA GLU A 946 -9.34 -55.20 -6.91
C GLU A 946 -8.93 -56.46 -7.68
N PHE A 947 -8.35 -56.23 -8.85
CA PHE A 947 -7.76 -57.25 -9.72
C PHE A 947 -6.23 -57.12 -9.66
N ALA A 948 -5.62 -57.79 -8.69
CA ALA A 948 -4.18 -57.74 -8.49
C ALA A 948 -3.45 -58.79 -9.33
N LYS A 949 -2.40 -58.38 -10.05
CA LYS A 949 -1.53 -59.31 -10.80
C LYS A 949 -0.85 -60.36 -9.91
N GLU A 950 -0.57 -60.02 -8.66
CA GLU A 950 0.02 -60.92 -7.66
C GLU A 950 -0.87 -62.13 -7.35
N LYS A 951 -2.17 -61.99 -7.59
CA LYS A 951 -3.19 -63.02 -7.34
C LYS A 951 -3.76 -63.56 -8.65
N ASP A 952 -2.96 -63.52 -9.72
CA ASP A 952 -3.37 -63.93 -11.06
C ASP A 952 -4.69 -63.26 -11.52
N TYR A 953 -4.89 -61.99 -11.11
CA TYR A 953 -6.09 -61.17 -11.36
C TYR A 953 -7.40 -61.74 -10.78
N PHE A 954 -7.31 -62.54 -9.72
CA PHE A 954 -8.50 -62.99 -9.00
C PHE A 954 -9.20 -61.81 -8.29
N PRO A 955 -10.53 -61.65 -8.42
CA PRO A 955 -11.25 -60.52 -7.84
C PRO A 955 -11.26 -60.59 -6.31
N LYS A 956 -10.72 -59.57 -5.65
CA LYS A 956 -10.82 -59.40 -4.19
C LYS A 956 -11.71 -58.21 -3.87
N VAL A 957 -12.75 -58.44 -3.08
CA VAL A 957 -13.55 -57.34 -2.51
C VAL A 957 -12.71 -56.62 -1.44
N ILE A 958 -12.43 -55.33 -1.66
CA ILE A 958 -11.71 -54.48 -0.70
C ILE A 958 -12.67 -53.82 0.29
N ALA A 959 -13.79 -53.30 -0.21
CA ALA A 959 -14.77 -52.57 0.59
C ALA A 959 -16.20 -52.97 0.21
N ARG A 960 -17.06 -52.99 1.21
CA ARG A 960 -18.51 -53.23 1.10
C ARG A 960 -19.24 -52.03 1.69
N PRO A 961 -20.42 -51.64 1.18
CA PRO A 961 -21.20 -50.58 1.80
C PRO A 961 -21.53 -50.95 3.27
N SER A 962 -21.31 -50.01 4.19
CA SER A 962 -21.44 -50.20 5.64
C SER A 962 -22.89 -50.09 6.14
N GLY A 963 -23.81 -49.55 5.34
CA GLY A 963 -25.23 -49.46 5.69
C GLY A 963 -25.99 -50.76 5.41
N ASP A 964 -27.14 -50.97 6.08
CA ASP A 964 -28.07 -52.09 5.83
C ASP A 964 -28.75 -52.05 4.43
N GLU A 965 -28.41 -51.07 3.60
CA GLU A 965 -28.90 -50.96 2.22
C GLU A 965 -28.21 -52.01 1.33
N SER A 966 -29.01 -52.79 0.58
CA SER A 966 -28.50 -53.83 -0.31
C SER A 966 -27.65 -53.25 -1.45
N VAL A 967 -26.56 -53.93 -1.81
CA VAL A 967 -25.72 -53.62 -2.99
C VAL A 967 -26.61 -53.51 -4.25
N ARG A 968 -26.41 -52.46 -5.05
CA ARG A 968 -27.16 -52.26 -6.31
C ARG A 968 -27.01 -53.46 -7.23
N ARG A 969 -28.11 -53.85 -7.86
CA ARG A 969 -28.14 -54.90 -8.89
C ARG A 969 -27.81 -54.30 -10.27
N ASP A 970 -27.35 -55.13 -11.21
CA ASP A 970 -26.98 -54.71 -12.58
C ASP A 970 -28.08 -53.91 -13.30
N SER A 971 -29.36 -54.16 -12.99
CA SER A 971 -30.50 -53.41 -13.55
C SER A 971 -30.62 -51.96 -13.06
N GLU A 972 -30.05 -51.65 -11.90
CA GLU A 972 -30.07 -50.32 -11.30
C GLU A 972 -28.87 -49.48 -11.72
N ILE A 973 -27.89 -50.06 -12.41
CA ILE A 973 -26.68 -49.38 -12.89
C ILE A 973 -26.99 -48.76 -14.25
N ASP A 974 -26.83 -47.44 -14.35
CA ASP A 974 -26.99 -46.73 -15.62
C ASP A 974 -25.90 -47.16 -16.60
N LYS A 975 -26.26 -47.34 -17.87
CA LYS A 975 -25.32 -47.78 -18.93
C LYS A 975 -24.16 -46.80 -19.16
N ASP A 976 -24.36 -45.53 -18.80
CA ASP A 976 -23.38 -44.45 -18.94
C ASP A 976 -22.54 -44.24 -17.66
N GLU A 977 -22.79 -45.01 -16.58
CA GLU A 977 -22.06 -44.89 -15.32
C GLU A 977 -20.65 -45.50 -15.45
N VAL A 978 -19.62 -44.70 -15.18
CA VAL A 978 -18.22 -45.17 -15.19
C VAL A 978 -17.97 -46.02 -13.94
N LEU A 979 -17.70 -47.32 -14.16
CA LEU A 979 -17.47 -48.31 -13.09
C LEU A 979 -15.97 -48.52 -12.78
N ASP A 980 -15.07 -48.15 -13.71
CA ASP A 980 -13.63 -48.25 -13.46
C ASP A 980 -13.16 -47.12 -12.53
N VAL A 981 -12.57 -47.51 -11.40
CA VAL A 981 -12.07 -46.58 -10.37
C VAL A 981 -10.97 -45.70 -10.93
N ASP A 982 -10.15 -46.20 -11.85
CA ASP A 982 -9.02 -45.47 -12.43
C ASP A 982 -9.51 -44.31 -13.34
N ASP A 983 -10.73 -44.41 -13.88
CA ASP A 983 -11.35 -43.41 -14.76
C ASP A 983 -12.20 -42.38 -14.00
N LEU A 984 -12.67 -42.74 -12.79
CA LEU A 984 -13.61 -41.94 -12.00
C LEU A 984 -13.02 -40.60 -11.51
N TYR A 985 -11.73 -40.56 -11.18
CA TYR A 985 -11.09 -39.43 -10.50
C TYR A 985 -10.13 -38.61 -11.36
N GLY A 986 -9.96 -38.99 -12.63
CA GLY A 986 -9.08 -38.32 -13.58
C GLY A 986 -9.73 -37.12 -14.31
N GLU A 987 -11.03 -36.86 -14.15
CA GLU A 987 -11.81 -35.93 -15.01
C GLU A 987 -11.61 -36.23 -16.52
N GLY A 988 -11.35 -37.49 -16.89
CA GLY A 988 -10.97 -37.89 -18.26
C GLY A 988 -9.56 -37.49 -18.70
N ARG A 989 -8.68 -37.06 -17.78
CA ARG A 989 -7.32 -36.59 -18.07
C ARG A 989 -6.27 -37.62 -17.61
N TYR A 990 -5.55 -38.17 -18.58
CA TYR A 990 -4.46 -39.12 -18.33
C TYR A 990 -3.09 -38.48 -18.58
N PRO A 991 -2.03 -38.92 -17.87
CA PRO A 991 -0.67 -38.47 -18.17
C PRO A 991 -0.32 -38.85 -19.61
N TYR A 992 0.17 -37.88 -20.40
CA TYR A 992 0.53 -38.13 -21.78
C TYR A 992 1.61 -39.23 -21.89
N LYS A 993 1.28 -40.41 -22.42
CA LYS A 993 2.23 -41.49 -22.68
C LYS A 993 2.82 -41.30 -24.07
N ARG A 994 4.11 -40.92 -24.15
CA ARG A 994 4.82 -40.87 -25.44
C ARG A 994 4.81 -42.28 -26.05
N PRO A 995 4.41 -42.43 -27.33
CA PRO A 995 4.50 -43.73 -27.99
C PRO A 995 5.96 -44.20 -27.99
N LYS A 996 6.20 -45.45 -27.56
CA LYS A 996 7.54 -46.05 -27.63
C LYS A 996 7.94 -46.11 -29.11
N ARG A 997 9.16 -45.67 -29.44
CA ARG A 997 9.71 -45.87 -30.79
C ARG A 997 9.70 -47.37 -31.07
N LYS A 998 9.07 -47.77 -32.17
CA LYS A 998 9.12 -49.16 -32.62
C LYS A 998 10.59 -49.52 -32.85
N PRO A 999 11.13 -50.57 -32.22
CA PRO A 999 12.48 -51.03 -32.53
C PRO A 999 12.58 -51.39 -34.02
N PHE A 1000 13.78 -51.30 -34.60
CA PHE A 1000 13.96 -51.48 -36.04
C PHE A 1000 13.56 -52.89 -36.53
N TRP A 1001 13.63 -53.90 -35.66
CA TRP A 1001 13.32 -55.30 -35.98
C TRP A 1001 11.83 -55.65 -35.96
N ILE A 1002 10.93 -54.71 -35.64
CA ILE A 1002 9.49 -55.00 -35.54
C ILE A 1002 8.90 -55.47 -36.89
N ASN A 1003 9.50 -55.07 -38.01
CA ASN A 1003 9.08 -55.44 -39.36
C ASN A 1003 9.92 -56.59 -39.95
N GLN A 1004 10.88 -57.16 -39.20
CA GLN A 1004 11.67 -58.29 -39.67
C GLN A 1004 10.84 -59.58 -39.64
N ALA A 1005 11.02 -60.43 -40.65
CA ALA A 1005 10.29 -61.69 -40.79
C ALA A 1005 10.37 -62.59 -39.54
N GLY A 1006 11.53 -62.64 -38.86
CA GLY A 1006 11.70 -63.41 -37.62
C GLY A 1006 10.82 -62.94 -36.45
N TYR A 1007 10.62 -61.62 -36.32
CA TYR A 1007 9.76 -61.05 -35.28
C TYR A 1007 8.27 -61.25 -35.60
N LEU A 1008 7.87 -61.12 -36.88
CA LEU A 1008 6.51 -61.41 -37.33
C LEU A 1008 6.16 -62.89 -37.15
N HIS A 1009 7.12 -63.79 -37.38
CA HIS A 1009 6.94 -65.23 -37.16
C HIS A 1009 6.81 -65.56 -35.67
N LYS A 1010 7.56 -64.88 -34.79
CA LYS A 1010 7.38 -64.95 -33.33
C LYS A 1010 5.98 -64.50 -32.91
N LEU A 1011 5.50 -63.37 -33.42
CA LEU A 1011 4.14 -62.87 -33.18
C LEU A 1011 3.08 -63.89 -33.59
N TRP A 1012 3.25 -64.54 -34.75
CA TRP A 1012 2.37 -65.61 -35.23
C TRP A 1012 2.38 -66.84 -34.31
N LYS A 1013 3.53 -67.19 -33.72
CA LYS A 1013 3.62 -68.27 -32.72
C LYS A 1013 2.98 -67.90 -31.37
N GLU A 1014 2.95 -66.62 -31.01
CA GLU A 1014 2.31 -66.13 -29.78
C GLU A 1014 0.80 -65.89 -29.94
N HIS A 1015 0.30 -65.76 -31.16
CA HIS A 1015 -1.12 -65.52 -31.48
C HIS A 1015 -2.11 -66.50 -30.83
N PRO A 1016 -1.84 -67.83 -30.75
CA PRO A 1016 -2.73 -68.79 -30.09
C PRO A 1016 -2.83 -68.60 -28.56
N LYS A 1017 -1.85 -67.92 -27.95
CA LYS A 1017 -1.83 -67.63 -26.50
C LYS A 1017 -2.52 -66.30 -26.16
N ARG A 1018 -3.04 -65.59 -27.17
CA ARG A 1018 -3.74 -64.33 -26.99
C ARG A 1018 -5.04 -64.59 -26.23
N ASN A 1019 -5.27 -63.82 -25.16
CA ASN A 1019 -6.42 -63.91 -24.25
C ASN A 1019 -6.49 -65.20 -23.41
N MET A 1020 -5.44 -66.04 -23.39
CA MET A 1020 -5.41 -67.23 -22.52
C MET A 1020 -5.58 -66.86 -21.04
N ASP A 1021 -5.00 -65.75 -20.59
CA ASP A 1021 -5.11 -65.31 -19.20
C ASP A 1021 -6.56 -64.90 -18.85
N GLU A 1022 -7.26 -64.20 -19.73
CA GLU A 1022 -8.68 -63.82 -19.54
C GLU A 1022 -9.60 -65.04 -19.52
N VAL A 1023 -9.37 -66.00 -20.43
CA VAL A 1023 -10.12 -67.26 -20.46
C VAL A 1023 -9.81 -68.09 -19.21
N LYS A 1024 -8.55 -68.13 -18.76
CA LYS A 1024 -8.15 -68.83 -17.53
C LYS A 1024 -8.84 -68.25 -16.31
N ILE A 1025 -8.89 -66.92 -16.17
CA ILE A 1025 -9.58 -66.24 -15.07
C ILE A 1025 -11.08 -66.58 -15.08
N ARG A 1026 -11.72 -66.60 -16.26
CA ARG A 1026 -13.12 -66.99 -16.41
C ARG A 1026 -13.36 -68.44 -15.97
N LEU A 1027 -12.53 -69.37 -16.42
CA LEU A 1027 -12.66 -70.79 -16.08
C LEU A 1027 -12.38 -71.09 -14.59
N LEU A 1028 -11.48 -70.32 -13.96
CA LEU A 1028 -11.25 -70.37 -12.50
C LEU A 1028 -12.45 -69.81 -11.72
N ALA A 1029 -13.03 -68.69 -12.16
CA ALA A 1029 -14.22 -68.09 -11.54
C ALA A 1029 -15.46 -68.98 -11.66
N GLU A 1030 -15.59 -69.72 -12.77
CA GLU A 1030 -16.65 -70.72 -13.00
C GLU A 1030 -16.39 -72.05 -12.26
N GLY A 1031 -15.22 -72.22 -11.61
CA GLY A 1031 -14.86 -73.42 -10.85
C GLY A 1031 -14.52 -74.64 -11.70
N ILE A 1032 -14.27 -74.47 -13.01
CA ILE A 1032 -13.98 -75.54 -13.96
C ILE A 1032 -12.52 -76.02 -13.85
N ILE A 1033 -11.62 -75.13 -13.42
CA ILE A 1033 -10.19 -75.41 -13.19
C ILE A 1033 -9.90 -75.25 -11.68
N ALA A 1034 -9.11 -76.15 -11.11
CA ALA A 1034 -8.69 -76.07 -9.70
C ALA A 1034 -7.60 -74.99 -9.48
N ASP A 1035 -7.63 -74.36 -8.31
CA ASP A 1035 -6.74 -73.27 -7.93
C ASP A 1035 -5.26 -73.69 -7.91
N ASP A 1036 -4.41 -72.99 -8.67
CA ASP A 1036 -2.98 -73.29 -8.78
C ASP A 1036 -2.18 -72.42 -7.81
N THR A 1037 -2.32 -72.71 -6.51
CA THR A 1037 -1.64 -72.01 -5.42
C THR A 1037 -0.11 -72.11 -5.53
N VAL A 1038 0.63 -71.24 -4.82
CA VAL A 1038 2.10 -71.32 -4.77
C VAL A 1038 2.54 -72.70 -4.25
N GLU A 1039 1.80 -73.27 -3.31
CA GLU A 1039 2.04 -74.61 -2.76
C GLU A 1039 1.82 -75.72 -3.81
N SER A 1040 0.76 -75.64 -4.63
CA SER A 1040 0.53 -76.61 -5.71
C SER A 1040 1.62 -76.57 -6.78
N ARG A 1041 2.13 -75.37 -7.11
CA ARG A 1041 3.22 -75.18 -8.06
C ARG A 1041 4.55 -75.71 -7.53
N VAL A 1042 4.83 -75.55 -6.23
CA VAL A 1042 6.02 -76.12 -5.58
C VAL A 1042 5.93 -77.65 -5.57
N LEU A 1043 4.78 -78.23 -5.19
CA LEU A 1043 4.54 -79.67 -5.25
C LEU A 1043 4.70 -80.25 -6.67
N ARG A 1044 4.17 -79.56 -7.68
CA ARG A 1044 4.32 -79.95 -9.09
C ARG A 1044 5.78 -79.84 -9.55
N ARG A 1045 6.50 -78.80 -9.14
CA ARG A 1045 7.95 -78.66 -9.38
C ARG A 1045 8.76 -79.76 -8.71
N ASP A 1046 8.43 -80.11 -7.47
CA ASP A 1046 9.11 -81.17 -6.73
C ASP A 1046 8.83 -82.54 -7.33
N GLN A 1047 7.61 -82.78 -7.83
CA GLN A 1047 7.27 -83.97 -8.61
C GLN A 1047 8.02 -84.01 -9.94
N GLU A 1048 8.01 -82.93 -10.72
CA GLU A 1048 8.77 -82.84 -11.99
C GLU A 1048 10.27 -83.04 -11.74
N GLN A 1049 10.81 -82.44 -10.67
CA GLN A 1049 12.21 -82.58 -10.31
C GLN A 1049 12.54 -84.00 -9.82
N ARG A 1050 11.63 -84.68 -9.11
CA ARG A 1050 11.76 -86.12 -8.81
C ARG A 1050 11.77 -86.96 -10.09
N LEU A 1051 10.83 -86.73 -11.00
CA LEU A 1051 10.74 -87.47 -12.27
C LEU A 1051 11.96 -87.25 -13.18
N VAL A 1052 12.59 -86.06 -13.12
CA VAL A 1052 13.86 -85.77 -13.81
C VAL A 1052 15.03 -86.48 -13.13
N VAL A 1053 15.06 -86.56 -11.80
CA VAL A 1053 16.10 -87.28 -11.04
C VAL A 1053 15.96 -88.79 -11.19
N GLU A 1054 14.73 -89.31 -11.26
CA GLU A 1054 14.40 -90.71 -11.51
C GLU A 1054 14.64 -91.12 -12.99
N GLY A 1055 14.93 -90.14 -13.86
CA GLY A 1055 15.31 -90.36 -15.26
C GLY A 1055 14.15 -90.59 -16.21
N GLU A 1056 12.90 -90.48 -15.75
CA GLU A 1056 11.70 -90.62 -16.57
C GLU A 1056 11.50 -89.41 -17.50
N ILE A 1057 11.96 -88.23 -17.09
CA ILE A 1057 11.91 -87.00 -17.89
C ILE A 1057 13.34 -86.57 -18.26
N PRO A 1058 13.66 -86.40 -19.57
CA PRO A 1058 14.98 -85.96 -19.99
C PRO A 1058 15.26 -84.52 -19.54
N LEU A 1059 16.48 -84.26 -19.03
CA LEU A 1059 16.94 -82.92 -18.69
C LEU A 1059 16.87 -82.01 -19.92
N PRO A 1060 16.12 -80.87 -19.87
CA PRO A 1060 16.02 -79.98 -21.01
C PRO A 1060 17.36 -79.28 -21.26
N ILE A 1061 17.97 -79.57 -22.42
CA ILE A 1061 19.15 -78.87 -22.91
C ILE A 1061 18.71 -77.48 -23.37
N GLY A 1062 19.10 -76.44 -22.62
CA GLY A 1062 18.72 -75.06 -22.89
C GLY A 1062 19.22 -74.55 -24.25
N ILE A 1063 18.35 -73.86 -24.97
CA ILE A 1063 18.64 -73.16 -26.23
C ILE A 1063 19.58 -72.00 -25.91
N GLY A 1064 20.87 -72.16 -26.21
CA GLY A 1064 21.90 -71.12 -26.02
C GLY A 1064 23.33 -71.63 -25.83
N LEU A 1065 23.55 -72.93 -25.68
CA LEU A 1065 24.90 -73.53 -25.64
C LEU A 1065 25.02 -74.63 -26.70
N SER A 1066 25.07 -74.21 -27.96
CA SER A 1066 25.69 -75.02 -29.02
C SER A 1066 27.17 -74.65 -29.11
N GLU A 1067 28.03 -75.64 -28.83
CA GLU A 1067 29.49 -75.65 -29.06
C GLU A 1067 30.36 -74.70 -28.21
N VAL A 1068 30.50 -75.02 -26.92
CA VAL A 1068 31.70 -74.65 -26.16
C VAL A 1068 32.37 -75.93 -25.64
N ARG A 1069 33.63 -76.13 -26.02
CA ARG A 1069 34.47 -77.30 -25.71
C ARG A 1069 34.35 -77.72 -24.23
N LYS A 1070 34.26 -79.03 -23.99
CA LYS A 1070 34.26 -79.70 -22.66
C LYS A 1070 35.39 -79.24 -21.71
N GLU A 1071 36.44 -78.61 -22.21
CA GLU A 1071 37.58 -78.10 -21.43
C GLU A 1071 37.26 -76.86 -20.58
N THR A 1072 36.24 -76.06 -20.93
CA THR A 1072 35.89 -74.83 -20.17
C THR A 1072 34.95 -75.07 -18.98
N LEU A 1073 34.23 -76.19 -18.96
CA LEU A 1073 33.39 -76.58 -17.83
C LEU A 1073 34.22 -76.99 -16.62
N ASN A 1074 35.35 -77.68 -16.85
CA ASN A 1074 36.28 -78.03 -15.78
C ASN A 1074 36.98 -76.78 -15.20
N SER A 1075 37.36 -75.81 -16.05
CA SER A 1075 37.98 -74.57 -15.59
C SER A 1075 37.01 -73.67 -14.80
N PHE A 1076 35.74 -73.61 -15.21
CA PHE A 1076 34.69 -72.87 -14.51
C PHE A 1076 34.30 -73.52 -13.17
N CYS A 1077 34.24 -74.86 -13.10
CA CYS A 1077 34.00 -75.57 -11.85
C CYS A 1077 35.19 -75.46 -10.87
N THR A 1078 36.43 -75.44 -11.36
CA THR A 1078 37.61 -75.15 -10.52
C THR A 1078 37.70 -73.69 -10.08
N TRP A 1079 37.16 -72.75 -10.87
CA TRP A 1079 37.10 -71.33 -10.51
C TRP A 1079 36.05 -71.06 -9.42
N MET A 1080 34.89 -71.73 -9.47
CA MET A 1080 33.88 -71.68 -8.41
C MET A 1080 34.37 -72.31 -7.10
N ARG A 1081 35.05 -73.48 -7.15
CA ARG A 1081 35.63 -74.10 -5.94
C ARG A 1081 36.74 -73.28 -5.28
N LYS A 1082 37.43 -72.39 -6.00
CA LYS A 1082 38.43 -71.46 -5.44
C LYS A 1082 37.83 -70.24 -4.73
N ARG A 1083 36.52 -70.00 -4.86
CA ARG A 1083 35.83 -68.87 -4.21
C ARG A 1083 35.13 -69.24 -2.91
N GLU A 1084 35.04 -70.53 -2.61
CA GLU A 1084 34.42 -71.07 -1.38
C GLU A 1084 35.45 -71.60 -0.36
N ASN A 1085 36.75 -71.32 -0.55
CA ASN A 1085 37.80 -71.49 0.47
C ASN A 1085 38.38 -70.15 0.90
#